data_AF-A0A7S1BB65-F1
#
_entry.id   AF-A0A7S1BB65-F1
#
_cell.length_a   1.000
_cell.length_b   1.000
_cell.length_c   1.000
_cell.angle_alpha   90.00
_cell.angle_beta   90.00
_cell.angle_gamma   90.00
#
_symmetry.space_group_name_H-M   'P 1'
#
loop_
_entity.id
_entity.type
_entity.pdbx_description
1 polymer ?
#
loop_
_entity_poly.entity_id
_entity_poly.type
_entity_poly.pdbx_seq_one_letter_code
_entity_poly.pdbx_strand_id
1 'polypeptide(L)'
;MAMIPRCGTVCTAAGKAGSDLFKQRLRRLAKIIFAYSFLNLISFTKFCRATGPPSSTENKEYETILTAKSDTKTKTKTEINIIQNENQHPNISRLLEEKESEASRQTEFDVLLSGDLSCPCLMNIDTTYLDLSHLGSGINVTSYGIGCLRHDEERTICLNSDGSENIWCNREWCFVDPENCQLHHARSNIFPKNDNLIDECATGPYYSYAACHNVDRFTNNVRRMALEGQTYRVGMNHNSGGWAGSYSEDKKHYEGPISKWKGPTVEYVQEVAIRGNFNIQVTPPPDFLIERSKAFFKSSSKFDLCSFAVSLGYLDFCVSHYTVTDTRISATDFFVLDSIPLYLIMDQEDKSSWSRFVDQITLVFRPFDRSVWLLMIFFVFPTLGILFVFHEYGQPIYSRSEEIVTVDEQGQEEKSRRRIPLSRHIVRSCYSIVLSVLSESHGVAVTTFGGKVHLLALSFFYLIMVVAYTANLAAFFVIRSQSSVSSLTDAIREGYTFCGERKTTKNIREIFDIGDRFITDPISLGGDGLPGFDCTNCQARLRVFEMLNPELATKNDASGQYCHAAIARWEDLQALQKEGKHCSKRRVGMPLGYIDIGFPVFEGVSNELIAFFTEQKNAGLYQQKLRYEEDVISTTQCQNNDWDSNESESLSIEQLTGVWVVIFFLAIVALGITVMEKWKNREERKIRTTQKFDQWGLRVQKLDRTDKVGDDFDRRIHENLNNAAISLGIPKVSERLKRITFKPDKAYNKKVPGASKSFKNLPSPQREVSLTSIDQNSISDSAHENS
;
A
#
# COMPACT_ATOMS: atom_id res chain seq x y z
N MET A 1 9.39 -22.73 39.73
CA MET A 1 9.22 -22.39 41.15
C MET A 1 7.81 -22.82 41.58
N ALA A 2 7.70 -24.03 42.15
CA ALA A 2 7.24 -24.32 43.53
C ALA A 2 5.73 -24.07 43.72
N MET A 3 4.89 -24.96 44.25
CA MET A 3 4.98 -26.32 44.81
C MET A 3 3.52 -26.82 44.88
N ILE A 4 3.24 -28.05 44.48
CA ILE A 4 1.94 -28.72 44.69
C ILE A 4 2.16 -29.82 45.73
N PRO A 5 1.45 -29.83 46.87
CA PRO A 5 1.42 -31.02 47.71
C PRO A 5 0.19 -31.88 47.41
N ARG A 6 0.48 -33.18 47.26
CA ARG A 6 -0.47 -34.30 47.32
C ARG A 6 -0.97 -34.46 48.76
N CYS A 7 -2.24 -34.84 48.92
CA CYS A 7 -2.69 -35.64 50.07
C CYS A 7 -3.76 -36.63 49.62
N GLY A 8 -3.55 -37.90 49.95
CA GLY A 8 -4.49 -39.00 49.72
C GLY A 8 -5.42 -39.25 50.90
N THR A 9 -6.55 -39.88 50.57
CA THR A 9 -7.31 -40.89 51.32
C THR A 9 -7.27 -40.93 52.85
N VAL A 10 -8.39 -40.54 53.49
CA VAL A 10 -8.97 -41.22 54.67
C VAL A 10 -10.50 -41.26 54.52
N CYS A 11 -11.07 -42.42 54.85
CA CYS A 11 -12.46 -42.83 54.70
C CYS A 11 -13.46 -42.17 55.67
N THR A 12 -14.72 -42.11 55.21
CA THR A 12 -15.99 -42.36 55.92
C THR A 12 -16.19 -41.78 57.34
N ALA A 13 -17.04 -40.76 57.42
CA ALA A 13 -18.21 -40.63 58.33
C ALA A 13 -18.43 -39.16 58.74
N ALA A 14 -19.29 -38.44 58.00
CA ALA A 14 -19.95 -37.23 58.51
C ALA A 14 -21.21 -36.95 57.68
N GLY A 15 -22.33 -37.53 58.13
CA GLY A 15 -23.64 -37.34 57.54
C GLY A 15 -24.20 -35.93 57.77
N LYS A 16 -24.94 -35.44 56.77
CA LYS A 16 -26.00 -34.42 56.81
C LYS A 16 -25.70 -32.99 57.33
N ALA A 17 -24.61 -32.70 58.04
CA ALA A 17 -24.35 -31.35 58.58
C ALA A 17 -23.67 -30.36 57.60
N GLY A 18 -23.04 -30.84 56.52
CA GLY A 18 -22.28 -29.99 55.58
C GLY A 18 -23.12 -29.22 54.55
N SER A 19 -24.38 -29.62 54.30
CA SER A 19 -25.19 -29.03 53.22
C SER A 19 -25.72 -27.64 53.56
N ASP A 20 -26.00 -27.38 54.84
CA ASP A 20 -26.53 -26.09 55.28
C ASP A 20 -25.44 -25.03 55.44
N LEU A 21 -24.24 -25.42 55.88
CA LEU A 21 -23.09 -24.52 55.93
C LEU A 21 -22.64 -24.10 54.52
N PHE A 22 -22.71 -25.01 53.54
CA PHE A 22 -22.41 -24.70 52.14
C PHE A 22 -23.45 -23.76 51.51
N LYS A 23 -24.75 -23.98 51.76
CA LYS A 23 -25.82 -23.06 51.34
C LYS A 23 -25.70 -21.67 51.98
N GLN A 24 -25.28 -21.60 53.25
CA GLN A 24 -25.10 -20.32 53.94
C GLN A 24 -23.89 -19.55 53.40
N ARG A 25 -22.78 -20.24 53.09
CA ARG A 25 -21.61 -19.64 52.42
C ARG A 25 -21.93 -19.17 51.01
N LEU A 26 -22.71 -19.93 50.22
CA LEU A 26 -23.17 -19.51 48.90
C LEU A 26 -24.07 -18.27 48.94
N ARG A 27 -24.97 -18.15 49.93
CA ARG A 27 -25.80 -16.94 50.10
C ARG A 27 -24.97 -15.71 50.47
N ARG A 28 -23.91 -15.88 51.27
CA ARG A 28 -22.98 -14.77 51.58
C ARG A 28 -22.15 -14.38 50.37
N LEU A 29 -21.67 -15.35 49.60
CA LEU A 29 -20.90 -15.08 48.38
C LEU A 29 -21.76 -14.38 47.31
N ALA A 30 -23.02 -14.82 47.13
CA ALA A 30 -23.95 -14.17 46.20
C ALA A 30 -24.27 -12.72 46.61
N LYS A 31 -24.41 -12.43 47.91
CA LYS A 31 -24.58 -11.06 48.40
C LYS A 31 -23.34 -10.18 48.17
N ILE A 32 -22.14 -10.74 48.36
CA ILE A 32 -20.89 -10.02 48.12
C ILE A 32 -20.72 -9.72 46.63
N ILE A 33 -20.98 -10.70 45.75
CA ILE A 33 -20.93 -10.52 44.30
C ILE A 33 -21.94 -9.48 43.85
N PHE A 34 -23.19 -9.54 44.35
CA PHE A 34 -24.22 -8.56 44.00
C PHE A 34 -23.85 -7.14 44.47
N ALA A 35 -23.27 -7.00 45.66
CA ALA A 35 -22.79 -5.72 46.16
C ALA A 35 -21.60 -5.18 45.35
N TYR A 36 -20.67 -6.05 44.93
CA TYR A 36 -19.51 -5.66 44.13
C TYR A 36 -19.91 -5.25 42.70
N SER A 37 -20.86 -5.97 42.10
CA SER A 37 -21.44 -5.60 40.80
C SER A 37 -22.21 -4.28 40.87
N PHE A 38 -22.96 -4.03 41.95
CA PHE A 38 -23.67 -2.78 42.15
C PHE A 38 -22.70 -1.59 42.37
N LEU A 39 -21.61 -1.79 43.11
CA LEU A 39 -20.56 -0.79 43.29
C LEU A 39 -19.80 -0.48 42.00
N ASN A 40 -19.49 -1.50 41.19
CA ASN A 40 -18.86 -1.30 39.88
C ASN A 40 -19.79 -0.56 38.90
N LEU A 41 -21.10 -0.78 38.96
CA LEU A 41 -22.09 -0.05 38.15
C LEU A 41 -22.16 1.45 38.54
N ILE A 42 -22.02 1.75 39.84
CA ILE A 42 -21.94 3.13 40.35
C ILE A 42 -20.61 3.80 39.96
N SER A 43 -19.49 3.07 39.98
CA SER A 43 -18.20 3.58 39.48
C SER A 43 -18.22 3.83 37.97
N PHE A 44 -18.86 2.96 37.19
CA PHE A 44 -18.94 3.12 35.73
C PHE A 44 -19.80 4.33 35.33
N THR A 45 -20.89 4.59 36.05
CA THR A 45 -21.72 5.80 35.84
C THR A 45 -21.02 7.09 36.27
N LYS A 46 -20.09 7.05 37.21
CA LYS A 46 -19.20 8.19 37.51
C LYS A 46 -18.09 8.38 36.46
N PHE A 47 -17.57 7.29 35.87
CA PHE A 47 -16.54 7.35 34.84
C PHE A 47 -17.08 7.94 33.51
N CYS A 48 -18.31 7.57 33.10
CA CYS A 48 -18.94 8.15 31.91
C CYS A 48 -19.32 9.64 32.04
N ARG A 49 -19.29 10.23 33.25
CA ARG A 49 -19.54 11.67 33.45
C ARG A 49 -18.27 12.52 33.38
N ALA A 50 -17.09 11.89 33.29
CA ALA A 50 -15.80 12.58 33.34
C ALA A 50 -15.09 12.71 31.97
N THR A 51 -15.61 12.07 30.91
CA THR A 51 -15.04 12.19 29.56
C THR A 51 -15.97 13.05 28.70
N GLY A 52 -15.75 14.38 28.75
CA GLY A 52 -16.23 15.27 27.70
C GLY A 52 -15.56 14.93 26.36
N PRO A 53 -16.18 15.26 25.23
CA PRO A 53 -15.62 14.96 23.92
C PRO A 53 -14.26 15.65 23.74
N PRO A 54 -13.23 14.98 23.18
CA PRO A 54 -12.00 15.66 22.81
C PRO A 54 -12.31 16.68 21.71
N SER A 55 -12.01 17.95 21.99
CA SER A 55 -12.03 19.02 21.03
C SER A 55 -11.01 18.72 19.93
N SER A 56 -11.50 18.54 18.71
CA SER A 56 -10.69 18.56 17.50
C SER A 56 -10.20 19.98 17.26
N THR A 57 -9.00 20.30 17.76
CA THR A 57 -8.23 21.49 17.39
C THR A 57 -6.85 21.03 16.94
N GLU A 58 -6.76 20.52 15.72
CA GLU A 58 -5.51 20.40 14.98
C GLU A 58 -5.86 20.30 13.48
N ASN A 59 -5.83 21.46 12.83
CA ASN A 59 -5.76 21.72 11.38
C ASN A 59 -6.38 23.09 11.10
N LYS A 60 -5.61 24.15 11.35
CA LYS A 60 -5.81 25.50 10.77
C LYS A 60 -4.56 26.34 11.01
N GLU A 61 -3.45 25.93 10.42
CA GLU A 61 -2.27 26.78 10.30
C GLU A 61 -1.57 26.34 9.01
N TYR A 62 -1.96 26.99 7.90
CA TYR A 62 -1.23 27.16 6.62
C TYR A 62 -2.23 27.64 5.56
N GLU A 63 -2.83 28.82 5.78
CA GLU A 63 -3.43 29.62 4.69
C GLU A 63 -3.63 31.07 5.16
N THR A 64 -2.56 31.78 5.51
CA THR A 64 -2.64 33.24 5.73
C THR A 64 -1.30 33.94 5.49
N ILE A 65 -0.71 33.78 4.29
CA ILE A 65 0.26 34.75 3.75
C ILE A 65 0.05 34.81 2.23
N LEU A 66 -0.92 35.61 1.77
CA LEU A 66 -1.00 36.24 0.45
C LEU A 66 -2.37 36.92 0.32
N THR A 67 -2.54 38.09 0.94
CA THR A 67 -3.53 39.12 0.55
C THR A 67 -3.26 40.36 1.41
N ALA A 68 -2.18 41.06 1.09
CA ALA A 68 -1.92 42.40 1.62
C ALA A 68 -1.42 43.29 0.46
N LYS A 69 -2.34 43.67 -0.43
CA LYS A 69 -2.20 44.80 -1.35
C LYS A 69 -3.54 45.09 -2.01
N SER A 70 -4.31 46.01 -1.43
CA SER A 70 -5.26 46.89 -2.13
C SER A 70 -6.15 47.60 -1.09
N ASP A 71 -5.58 48.54 -0.34
CA ASP A 71 -6.36 49.53 0.40
C ASP A 71 -5.78 50.92 0.14
N THR A 72 -6.12 51.50 -1.00
CA THR A 72 -6.01 52.94 -1.27
C THR A 72 -7.04 53.35 -2.31
N LYS A 73 -8.32 53.43 -1.92
CA LYS A 73 -9.31 54.28 -2.61
C LYS A 73 -10.59 54.38 -1.79
N THR A 74 -10.65 55.36 -0.90
CA THR A 74 -11.90 56.05 -0.49
C THR A 74 -11.58 57.11 0.56
N LYS A 75 -11.20 58.31 0.11
CA LYS A 75 -11.32 59.53 0.93
C LYS A 75 -11.07 60.77 0.07
N THR A 76 -12.12 61.25 -0.60
CA THR A 76 -12.37 62.68 -0.85
C THR A 76 -13.69 62.82 -1.60
N LYS A 77 -14.79 62.97 -0.86
CA LYS A 77 -16.03 63.53 -1.38
C LYS A 77 -16.81 64.14 -0.23
N THR A 78 -16.56 65.41 0.08
CA THR A 78 -17.52 66.37 0.64
C THR A 78 -16.80 67.72 0.73
N GLU A 79 -17.01 68.60 -0.26
CA GLU A 79 -17.30 70.04 -0.07
C GLU A 79 -17.41 70.70 -1.45
N ILE A 80 -18.16 71.79 -1.49
CA ILE A 80 -18.48 72.65 -2.64
C ILE A 80 -19.76 72.25 -3.39
N ASN A 81 -20.88 72.69 -2.82
CA ASN A 81 -22.07 73.11 -3.55
C ASN A 81 -22.15 74.65 -3.46
N ILE A 82 -22.85 75.27 -4.43
CA ILE A 82 -23.17 76.70 -4.61
C ILE A 82 -22.06 77.40 -5.43
N ILE A 83 -22.20 77.63 -6.74
CA ILE A 83 -23.15 78.54 -7.41
C ILE A 83 -23.60 77.95 -8.77
N GLN A 84 -24.92 77.83 -8.96
CA GLN A 84 -25.56 77.76 -10.27
C GLN A 84 -25.80 79.18 -10.80
N ASN A 85 -25.33 79.46 -12.01
CA ASN A 85 -26.10 80.10 -13.10
C ASN A 85 -25.14 80.54 -14.20
N GLU A 86 -25.15 79.83 -15.34
CA GLU A 86 -25.60 80.42 -16.60
C GLU A 86 -25.64 79.34 -17.69
N ASN A 87 -26.80 79.24 -18.31
CA ASN A 87 -27.03 78.49 -19.52
C ASN A 87 -26.18 79.09 -20.65
N GLN A 88 -25.44 78.28 -21.40
CA GLN A 88 -25.52 78.22 -22.87
C GLN A 88 -24.58 77.14 -23.46
N HIS A 89 -25.14 76.41 -24.43
CA HIS A 89 -24.52 75.48 -25.39
C HIS A 89 -24.28 74.00 -25.01
N PRO A 90 -25.29 73.11 -25.21
CA PRO A 90 -25.16 71.66 -25.03
C PRO A 90 -24.33 70.92 -26.09
N ASN A 91 -23.65 71.63 -27.02
CA ASN A 91 -22.83 71.00 -28.07
C ASN A 91 -21.32 71.00 -27.77
N ILE A 92 -20.83 71.79 -26.80
CA ILE A 92 -19.39 71.89 -26.53
C ILE A 92 -18.92 70.80 -25.56
N SER A 93 -19.73 70.42 -24.56
CA SER A 93 -19.39 69.36 -23.61
C SER A 93 -19.22 68.00 -24.27
N ARG A 94 -20.00 67.71 -25.32
CA ARG A 94 -19.91 66.44 -26.07
C ARG A 94 -18.66 66.37 -26.94
N LEU A 95 -18.23 67.51 -27.51
CA LEU A 95 -16.97 67.63 -28.26
C LEU A 95 -15.73 67.56 -27.35
N LEU A 96 -15.84 68.00 -26.09
CA LEU A 96 -14.75 67.88 -25.12
C LEU A 96 -14.59 66.46 -24.59
N GLU A 97 -15.68 65.74 -24.30
CA GLU A 97 -15.61 64.30 -23.96
C GLU A 97 -15.10 63.44 -25.12
N GLU A 98 -15.48 63.76 -26.37
CA GLU A 98 -14.99 63.06 -27.56
C GLU A 98 -13.49 63.31 -27.78
N LYS A 99 -13.02 64.56 -27.54
CA LYS A 99 -11.58 64.89 -27.59
C LYS A 99 -10.77 64.34 -26.42
N GLU A 100 -11.32 64.25 -25.21
CA GLU A 100 -10.65 63.59 -24.08
C GLU A 100 -10.60 62.08 -24.26
N SER A 101 -11.64 61.47 -24.85
CA SER A 101 -11.64 60.06 -25.27
C SER A 101 -10.60 59.79 -26.36
N GLU A 102 -10.50 60.66 -27.37
CA GLU A 102 -9.47 60.53 -28.42
C GLU A 102 -8.05 60.77 -27.86
N ALA A 103 -7.85 61.79 -27.03
CA ALA A 103 -6.56 62.05 -26.40
C ALA A 103 -6.14 60.91 -25.47
N SER A 104 -7.07 60.36 -24.67
CA SER A 104 -6.79 59.24 -23.78
C SER A 104 -6.46 57.97 -24.57
N ARG A 105 -7.14 57.70 -25.70
CA ARG A 105 -6.78 56.59 -26.61
C ARG A 105 -5.44 56.80 -27.29
N GLN A 106 -5.10 58.04 -27.65
CA GLN A 106 -3.80 58.37 -28.24
C GLN A 106 -2.67 58.12 -27.22
N THR A 107 -2.82 58.56 -25.96
CA THR A 107 -1.85 58.26 -24.89
C THR A 107 -1.76 56.78 -24.56
N GLU A 108 -2.86 56.03 -24.58
CA GLU A 108 -2.82 54.58 -24.35
C GLU A 108 -2.10 53.85 -25.48
N PHE A 109 -2.28 54.29 -26.72
CA PHE A 109 -1.59 53.75 -27.89
C PHE A 109 -0.08 54.07 -27.89
N ASP A 110 0.30 55.30 -27.53
CA ASP A 110 1.70 55.72 -27.42
C ASP A 110 2.43 54.99 -26.27
N VAL A 111 1.72 54.72 -25.17
CA VAL A 111 2.24 53.90 -24.06
C VAL A 111 2.40 52.43 -24.50
N LEU A 112 1.49 51.89 -25.32
CA LEU A 112 1.60 50.52 -25.81
C LEU A 112 2.79 50.35 -26.77
N LEU A 113 3.07 51.34 -27.63
CA LEU A 113 4.22 51.29 -28.53
C LEU A 113 5.56 51.46 -27.81
N SER A 114 5.59 52.24 -26.72
CA SER A 114 6.82 52.57 -26.00
C SER A 114 7.37 51.40 -25.16
N GLY A 115 6.62 50.32 -25.00
CA GLY A 115 6.97 49.18 -24.15
C GLY A 115 6.85 49.49 -22.65
N ASP A 116 7.22 48.51 -21.82
CA ASP A 116 7.23 48.64 -20.37
C ASP A 116 8.17 49.75 -19.91
N LEU A 117 7.75 50.55 -18.93
CA LEU A 117 8.58 51.65 -18.39
C LEU A 117 9.92 51.17 -17.81
N SER A 118 10.01 49.91 -17.40
CA SER A 118 11.23 49.30 -16.87
C SER A 118 12.17 48.79 -17.98
N CYS A 119 11.71 48.78 -19.22
CA CYS A 119 12.46 48.36 -20.40
C CYS A 119 11.86 49.02 -21.66
N PRO A 120 12.05 50.34 -21.83
CA PRO A 120 11.43 51.08 -22.92
C PRO A 120 11.97 50.62 -24.27
N CYS A 121 11.06 50.45 -25.22
CA CYS A 121 11.39 50.15 -26.60
C CYS A 121 12.13 51.34 -27.24
N LEU A 122 13.12 51.03 -28.06
CA LEU A 122 13.83 52.03 -28.85
C LEU A 122 12.90 52.54 -29.96
N MET A 123 12.53 53.82 -29.86
CA MET A 123 11.65 54.49 -30.83
C MET A 123 12.39 55.04 -32.05
N ASN A 124 13.72 55.10 -32.00
CA ASN A 124 14.56 55.57 -33.09
C ASN A 124 15.85 54.74 -33.12
N ILE A 125 15.96 53.86 -34.11
CA ILE A 125 17.16 53.08 -34.39
C ILE A 125 17.65 53.48 -35.77
N ASP A 126 18.96 53.67 -35.90
CA ASP A 126 19.57 53.81 -37.20
C ASP A 126 19.58 52.45 -37.91
N THR A 127 18.50 52.17 -38.64
CA THR A 127 18.30 50.90 -39.36
C THR A 127 19.19 50.81 -40.60
N THR A 128 19.99 51.83 -40.94
CA THR A 128 20.89 51.80 -42.10
C THR A 128 21.97 50.71 -41.98
N TYR A 129 22.22 50.22 -40.77
CA TYR A 129 23.19 49.17 -40.49
C TYR A 129 22.60 47.76 -40.42
N LEU A 130 21.27 47.61 -40.45
CA LEU A 130 20.62 46.30 -40.42
C LEU A 130 20.48 45.76 -41.85
N ASP A 131 21.29 44.76 -42.20
CA ASP A 131 21.07 44.01 -43.43
C ASP A 131 19.86 43.09 -43.28
N LEU A 132 18.69 43.61 -43.65
CA LEU A 132 17.42 42.88 -43.59
C LEU A 132 17.14 42.09 -44.88
N SER A 133 18.07 42.07 -45.85
CA SER A 133 17.86 41.38 -47.13
C SER A 133 17.57 39.88 -46.94
N HIS A 134 18.07 39.29 -45.86
CA HIS A 134 17.84 37.89 -45.49
C HIS A 134 16.45 37.59 -44.89
N LEU A 135 15.65 38.60 -44.52
CA LEU A 135 14.37 38.40 -43.85
C LEU A 135 13.17 38.28 -44.81
N GLY A 136 13.36 38.60 -46.09
CA GLY A 136 12.33 38.56 -47.13
C GLY A 136 11.89 39.96 -47.61
N SER A 137 11.30 40.02 -48.81
CA SER A 137 11.00 41.27 -49.53
C SER A 137 9.80 42.07 -49.00
N GLY A 138 9.17 41.65 -47.90
CA GLY A 138 8.01 42.32 -47.30
C GLY A 138 8.37 43.29 -46.18
N ILE A 139 9.52 43.13 -45.54
CA ILE A 139 9.80 43.80 -44.26
C ILE A 139 10.16 45.26 -44.48
N ASN A 140 9.41 46.15 -43.83
CA ASN A 140 9.75 47.57 -43.78
C ASN A 140 10.96 47.78 -42.86
N VAL A 141 12.11 48.02 -43.50
CA VAL A 141 13.41 48.23 -42.84
C VAL A 141 13.38 49.33 -41.79
N THR A 142 12.58 50.37 -42.03
CA THR A 142 12.56 51.56 -41.15
C THR A 142 11.75 51.38 -39.88
N SER A 143 10.89 50.36 -39.80
CA SER A 143 10.03 50.10 -38.64
C SER A 143 10.29 48.76 -37.95
N TYR A 144 11.13 47.89 -38.54
CA TYR A 144 11.38 46.56 -38.00
C TYR A 144 12.10 46.64 -36.65
N GLY A 145 11.48 46.07 -35.61
CA GLY A 145 11.94 46.10 -34.23
C GLY A 145 11.66 47.41 -33.48
N ILE A 146 11.02 48.41 -34.11
CA ILE A 146 10.66 49.68 -33.46
C ILE A 146 9.26 49.58 -32.86
N GLY A 147 9.18 49.80 -31.54
CA GLY A 147 7.96 49.69 -30.75
C GLY A 147 7.42 48.25 -30.66
N CYS A 148 6.43 48.05 -29.80
CA CYS A 148 5.82 46.74 -29.57
C CYS A 148 4.87 46.33 -30.70
N LEU A 149 5.43 45.70 -31.74
CA LEU A 149 4.70 45.23 -32.91
C LEU A 149 5.10 43.80 -33.27
N ARG A 150 4.31 43.15 -34.12
CA ARG A 150 4.55 41.78 -34.64
C ARG A 150 5.52 41.80 -35.80
N HIS A 151 6.77 42.19 -35.51
CA HIS A 151 7.77 42.44 -36.55
C HIS A 151 8.04 41.22 -37.45
N ASP A 152 7.86 40.00 -36.93
CA ASP A 152 8.13 38.77 -37.68
C ASP A 152 6.95 38.24 -38.50
N GLU A 153 5.75 38.82 -38.39
CA GLU A 153 4.53 38.30 -39.05
C GLU A 153 4.70 38.15 -40.58
N GLU A 154 5.45 39.07 -41.20
CA GLU A 154 5.68 39.10 -42.65
C GLU A 154 6.92 38.30 -43.10
N ARG A 155 7.64 37.61 -42.21
CA ARG A 155 8.78 36.78 -42.61
C ARG A 155 8.32 35.57 -43.42
N THR A 156 9.12 35.20 -44.42
CA THR A 156 8.86 34.00 -45.24
C THR A 156 8.73 32.71 -44.42
N ILE A 157 9.50 32.57 -43.33
CA ILE A 157 9.38 31.42 -42.42
C ILE A 157 8.03 31.36 -41.69
N CYS A 158 7.43 32.53 -41.42
CA CYS A 158 6.14 32.66 -40.77
C CYS A 158 4.98 32.41 -41.75
N LEU A 159 5.14 32.85 -43.00
CA LEU A 159 4.13 32.68 -44.06
C LEU A 159 3.99 31.22 -44.53
N ASN A 160 5.06 30.43 -44.47
CA ASN A 160 5.09 29.06 -45.00
C ASN A 160 4.77 27.97 -43.96
N SER A 161 4.65 28.32 -42.68
CA SER A 161 4.30 27.35 -41.63
C SER A 161 2.79 27.29 -41.42
N ASP A 162 2.24 26.12 -41.09
CA ASP A 162 0.81 25.87 -40.84
C ASP A 162 0.25 26.57 -39.57
N GLY A 163 0.81 27.72 -39.17
CA GLY A 163 0.42 28.55 -38.02
C GLY A 163 0.76 27.95 -36.65
N SER A 164 0.91 26.63 -36.53
CA SER A 164 1.18 25.92 -35.28
C SER A 164 2.67 25.87 -34.91
N GLU A 165 3.57 25.83 -35.91
CA GLU A 165 5.01 25.64 -35.66
C GLU A 165 5.75 26.94 -35.30
N ASN A 166 5.19 28.11 -35.63
CA ASN A 166 5.85 29.39 -35.44
C ASN A 166 4.99 30.39 -34.64
N ILE A 167 4.56 29.98 -33.44
CA ILE A 167 3.76 30.81 -32.51
C ILE A 167 4.45 32.15 -32.19
N TRP A 168 5.77 32.25 -32.34
CA TRP A 168 6.55 33.46 -32.11
C TRP A 168 6.34 34.55 -33.17
N CYS A 169 5.89 34.22 -34.39
CA CYS A 169 5.71 35.20 -35.47
C CYS A 169 4.65 36.26 -35.16
N ASN A 170 3.60 35.88 -34.42
CA ASN A 170 2.50 36.78 -34.07
C ASN A 170 2.71 37.48 -32.72
N ARG A 171 3.92 37.39 -32.15
CA ARG A 171 4.23 37.96 -30.83
C ARG A 171 4.88 39.32 -31.01
N GLU A 172 4.44 40.26 -30.18
CA GLU A 172 5.00 41.60 -30.17
C GLU A 172 6.33 41.59 -29.43
N TRP A 173 7.31 42.27 -30.00
CA TRP A 173 8.61 42.50 -29.40
C TRP A 173 9.16 43.82 -29.91
N CYS A 174 10.24 44.30 -29.30
CA CYS A 174 10.94 45.48 -29.77
C CYS A 174 12.44 45.39 -29.45
N PHE A 175 13.23 46.21 -30.12
CA PHE A 175 14.61 46.46 -29.72
C PHE A 175 14.65 47.32 -28.47
N VAL A 176 15.59 47.01 -27.59
CA VAL A 176 15.74 47.63 -26.28
C VAL A 176 17.20 47.98 -26.03
N ASP A 177 17.41 48.98 -25.19
CA ASP A 177 18.74 49.30 -24.66
C ASP A 177 19.04 48.39 -23.46
N PRO A 178 20.07 47.53 -23.52
CA PRO A 178 20.40 46.62 -22.42
C PRO A 178 20.78 47.35 -21.12
N GLU A 179 21.26 48.60 -21.19
CA GLU A 179 21.63 49.38 -20.00
C GLU A 179 20.39 49.96 -19.29
N ASN A 180 19.33 50.24 -20.05
CA ASN A 180 18.09 50.82 -19.56
C ASN A 180 16.94 49.80 -19.44
N CYS A 181 17.18 48.53 -19.78
CA CYS A 181 16.20 47.46 -19.72
C CYS A 181 16.44 46.53 -18.52
N GLN A 182 15.52 46.57 -17.55
CA GLN A 182 15.51 45.66 -16.40
C GLN A 182 14.79 44.33 -16.68
N LEU A 183 14.08 44.24 -17.81
CA LEU A 183 13.39 43.03 -18.22
C LEU A 183 14.31 42.08 -19.00
N HIS A 184 13.88 40.83 -19.15
CA HIS A 184 14.63 39.84 -19.92
C HIS A 184 14.79 40.29 -21.37
N HIS A 185 16.02 40.35 -21.84
CA HIS A 185 16.39 40.72 -23.20
C HIS A 185 17.52 39.82 -23.68
N ALA A 186 17.60 39.62 -24.99
CA ALA A 186 18.62 38.79 -25.62
C ALA A 186 19.25 39.55 -26.79
N ARG A 187 20.50 39.24 -27.08
CA ARG A 187 21.19 39.80 -28.23
C ARG A 187 20.70 39.11 -29.51
N SER A 188 20.42 39.87 -30.56
CA SER A 188 20.05 39.27 -31.84
C SER A 188 21.24 38.57 -32.50
N ASN A 189 21.11 37.28 -32.76
CA ASN A 189 22.08 36.51 -33.55
C ASN A 189 21.87 36.70 -35.06
N ILE A 190 20.72 37.24 -35.48
CA ILE A 190 20.38 37.48 -36.89
C ILE A 190 21.12 38.70 -37.44
N PHE A 191 21.48 39.64 -36.56
CA PHE A 191 22.21 40.86 -36.91
C PHE A 191 23.65 40.74 -36.40
N PRO A 192 24.51 40.00 -37.10
CA PRO A 192 25.90 39.82 -36.69
C PRO A 192 26.62 41.18 -36.64
N LYS A 193 27.66 41.23 -35.83
CA LYS A 193 28.55 42.39 -35.73
C LYS A 193 29.06 42.74 -37.14
N ASN A 194 28.83 43.98 -37.56
CA ASN A 194 29.44 44.47 -38.77
C ASN A 194 30.92 44.74 -38.48
N ASP A 195 31.81 43.88 -38.95
CA ASP A 195 33.26 43.94 -38.69
C ASP A 195 33.91 45.25 -39.18
N ASN A 196 33.23 46.01 -40.04
CA ASN A 196 33.73 47.28 -40.59
C ASN A 196 33.43 48.50 -39.69
N LEU A 197 32.64 48.35 -38.63
CA LEU A 197 32.38 49.40 -37.65
C LEU A 197 33.31 49.21 -36.44
N ILE A 198 34.25 50.13 -36.28
CA ILE A 198 35.27 50.14 -35.21
C ILE A 198 34.65 50.52 -33.85
N ASP A 199 33.43 51.05 -33.83
CA ASP A 199 32.77 51.51 -32.61
C ASP A 199 32.19 50.37 -31.77
N GLU A 200 32.23 50.55 -30.45
CA GLU A 200 31.69 49.67 -29.40
C GLU A 200 30.20 49.31 -29.62
N CYS A 201 29.46 50.12 -30.38
CA CYS A 201 28.08 49.87 -30.83
C CYS A 201 27.95 48.81 -31.93
N ALA A 202 29.03 48.22 -32.43
CA ALA A 202 28.97 47.12 -33.40
C ALA A 202 28.45 45.80 -32.80
N THR A 203 28.09 45.79 -31.51
CA THR A 203 27.36 44.68 -30.92
C THR A 203 25.88 44.78 -31.33
N GLY A 204 25.45 43.94 -32.29
CA GLY A 204 24.08 43.96 -32.84
C GLY A 204 22.96 44.08 -31.79
N PRO A 205 21.78 44.60 -32.17
CA PRO A 205 20.78 45.10 -31.23
C PRO A 205 20.23 44.01 -30.30
N TYR A 206 19.88 44.43 -29.08
CA TYR A 206 19.17 43.60 -28.11
C TYR A 206 17.66 43.72 -28.34
N TYR A 207 16.97 42.60 -28.23
CA TYR A 207 15.51 42.55 -28.33
C TYR A 207 14.89 42.02 -27.04
N SER A 208 13.65 42.42 -26.79
CA SER A 208 12.87 41.91 -25.66
C SER A 208 11.41 41.70 -26.06
N TYR A 209 10.93 40.47 -25.88
CA TYR A 209 9.49 40.18 -25.86
C TYR A 209 8.84 40.65 -24.55
N ALA A 210 9.60 40.63 -23.45
CA ALA A 210 9.11 41.02 -22.13
C ALA A 210 8.79 42.52 -22.04
N ALA A 211 9.53 43.37 -22.76
CA ALA A 211 9.22 44.79 -22.94
C ALA A 211 7.81 45.03 -23.51
N CYS A 212 7.29 44.06 -24.27
CA CYS A 212 5.98 44.08 -24.89
C CYS A 212 5.00 43.09 -24.23
N HIS A 213 5.26 42.73 -22.97
CA HIS A 213 4.44 41.81 -22.17
C HIS A 213 4.18 40.45 -22.83
N ASN A 214 5.09 39.99 -23.69
CA ASN A 214 5.04 38.70 -24.36
C ASN A 214 6.16 37.77 -23.86
N VAL A 215 5.90 36.46 -23.94
CA VAL A 215 6.92 35.44 -23.62
C VAL A 215 7.78 35.19 -24.85
N ASP A 216 9.10 35.21 -24.67
CA ASP A 216 10.05 34.88 -25.73
C ASP A 216 9.92 33.40 -26.14
N ARG A 217 9.25 33.17 -27.27
CA ARG A 217 9.13 31.87 -27.92
C ARG A 217 10.13 31.72 -29.08
N PHE A 218 10.75 32.82 -29.51
CA PHE A 218 11.70 32.84 -30.62
C PHE A 218 13.02 32.20 -30.20
N THR A 219 13.54 32.53 -29.01
CA THR A 219 14.77 31.92 -28.47
C THR A 219 14.68 30.40 -28.42
N ASN A 220 13.52 29.83 -28.09
CA ASN A 220 13.35 28.37 -28.11
C ASN A 220 13.45 27.79 -29.53
N ASN A 221 12.93 28.48 -30.54
CA ASN A 221 13.05 28.05 -31.93
C ASN A 221 14.50 28.15 -32.43
N VAL A 222 15.21 29.23 -32.07
CA VAL A 222 16.64 29.39 -32.39
C VAL A 222 17.47 28.29 -31.73
N ARG A 223 17.20 27.98 -30.45
CA ARG A 223 17.84 26.87 -29.74
C ARG A 223 17.61 25.54 -30.45
N ARG A 224 16.38 25.27 -30.90
CA ARG A 224 16.06 24.05 -31.68
C ARG A 224 16.84 24.00 -32.99
N MET A 225 16.87 25.09 -33.76
CA MET A 225 17.65 25.17 -35.00
C MET A 225 19.15 25.00 -34.75
N ALA A 226 19.66 25.46 -33.61
CA ALA A 226 21.06 25.29 -33.23
C ALA A 226 21.44 23.82 -32.98
N LEU A 227 20.48 22.94 -32.70
CA LEU A 227 20.71 21.49 -32.60
C LEU A 227 20.83 20.84 -33.98
N GLU A 228 20.12 21.34 -34.98
CA GLU A 228 19.99 20.68 -36.29
C GLU A 228 21.35 20.48 -36.97
N GLY A 229 21.62 19.25 -37.40
CA GLY A 229 22.87 18.85 -38.05
C GLY A 229 24.08 18.76 -37.12
N GLN A 230 23.97 19.14 -35.85
CA GLN A 230 25.08 19.01 -34.89
C GLN A 230 25.35 17.53 -34.56
N THR A 231 26.60 17.24 -34.21
CA THR A 231 26.99 15.92 -33.71
C THR A 231 27.46 16.05 -32.27
N TYR A 232 26.71 15.46 -31.34
CA TYR A 232 27.03 15.50 -29.91
C TYR A 232 27.81 14.25 -29.48
N ARG A 233 28.89 14.46 -28.74
CA ARG A 233 29.71 13.43 -28.09
C ARG A 233 29.04 12.99 -26.81
N VAL A 234 28.55 11.75 -26.79
CA VAL A 234 27.73 11.24 -25.68
C VAL A 234 28.42 10.12 -24.95
N GLY A 235 28.54 10.25 -23.63
CA GLY A 235 29.00 9.16 -22.76
C GLY A 235 27.85 8.24 -22.36
N MET A 236 27.94 6.95 -22.67
CA MET A 236 26.92 5.96 -22.30
C MET A 236 27.41 5.10 -21.13
N ASN A 237 26.66 5.05 -20.02
CA ASN A 237 27.01 4.20 -18.88
C ASN A 237 26.08 3.00 -18.79
N HIS A 238 26.64 1.79 -18.63
CA HIS A 238 25.84 0.61 -18.29
C HIS A 238 25.28 0.78 -16.88
N ASN A 239 23.95 0.84 -16.76
CA ASN A 239 23.27 0.90 -15.47
C ASN A 239 23.10 -0.52 -14.91
N SER A 240 23.44 -0.68 -13.64
CA SER A 240 23.32 -1.95 -12.92
C SER A 240 22.09 -2.04 -12.02
N GLY A 241 21.17 -1.04 -12.02
CA GLY A 241 19.95 -1.19 -11.22
C GLY A 241 18.75 -0.38 -11.70
N GLY A 242 17.58 -0.92 -11.37
CA GLY A 242 16.29 -0.61 -11.95
C GLY A 242 16.16 -1.20 -13.33
N TRP A 243 15.10 -0.81 -14.02
CA TRP A 243 14.86 -1.15 -15.42
C TRP A 243 14.73 0.06 -16.34
N ALA A 244 14.50 1.24 -15.77
CA ALA A 244 14.42 2.50 -16.50
C ALA A 244 15.79 3.05 -16.97
N GLY A 245 16.86 2.31 -16.69
CA GLY A 245 18.24 2.66 -16.99
C GLY A 245 18.66 2.56 -18.46
N SER A 246 19.97 2.49 -18.65
CA SER A 246 20.64 2.28 -19.93
C SER A 246 21.46 0.99 -19.86
N TYR A 247 21.19 0.04 -20.75
CA TYR A 247 21.85 -1.27 -20.78
C TYR A 247 22.62 -1.41 -22.08
N SER A 248 23.81 -1.99 -21.97
CA SER A 248 24.69 -2.29 -23.11
C SER A 248 24.67 -3.79 -23.26
N GLU A 249 24.50 -4.29 -24.48
CA GLU A 249 24.55 -5.73 -24.77
C GLU A 249 25.90 -6.34 -24.35
N ASP A 250 26.99 -5.58 -24.50
CA ASP A 250 28.34 -6.00 -24.14
C ASP A 250 28.64 -5.83 -22.62
N LYS A 251 27.71 -5.23 -21.86
CA LYS A 251 27.87 -4.87 -20.42
C LYS A 251 29.08 -3.98 -20.14
N LYS A 252 29.50 -3.19 -21.12
CA LYS A 252 30.63 -2.26 -21.00
C LYS A 252 30.14 -0.81 -20.95
N HIS A 253 30.86 0.01 -20.20
CA HIS A 253 30.66 1.46 -20.20
C HIS A 253 31.37 2.07 -21.41
N TYR A 254 30.76 3.07 -22.03
CA TYR A 254 31.34 3.92 -23.07
C TYR A 254 31.74 3.25 -24.39
N GLU A 255 31.45 1.96 -24.56
CA GLU A 255 31.84 1.19 -25.73
C GLU A 255 30.62 0.82 -26.58
N GLY A 256 30.86 0.69 -27.89
CA GLY A 256 29.89 0.20 -28.86
C GLY A 256 29.04 1.31 -29.52
N PRO A 257 28.47 1.01 -30.70
CA PRO A 257 27.54 1.92 -31.36
C PRO A 257 26.25 2.08 -30.55
N ILE A 258 25.54 3.18 -30.75
CA ILE A 258 24.29 3.48 -30.03
C ILE A 258 23.21 2.39 -30.19
N SER A 259 23.26 1.62 -31.28
CA SER A 259 22.35 0.49 -31.53
C SER A 259 22.52 -0.70 -30.58
N LYS A 260 23.66 -0.81 -29.89
CA LYS A 260 23.89 -1.82 -28.83
C LYS A 260 23.37 -1.40 -27.46
N TRP A 261 22.83 -0.19 -27.35
CA TRP A 261 22.31 0.37 -26.11
C TRP A 261 20.78 0.29 -26.12
N LYS A 262 20.22 -0.16 -25.00
CA LYS A 262 18.78 -0.37 -24.79
C LYS A 262 18.32 0.26 -23.47
N GLY A 263 17.02 0.46 -23.36
CA GLY A 263 16.36 0.93 -22.15
C GLY A 263 15.68 2.29 -22.34
N PRO A 264 14.70 2.64 -21.48
CA PRO A 264 13.81 3.77 -21.70
C PRO A 264 14.54 5.11 -21.86
N THR A 265 15.61 5.31 -21.09
CA THR A 265 16.40 6.54 -21.13
C THR A 265 17.20 6.65 -22.44
N VAL A 266 17.73 5.54 -22.96
CA VAL A 266 18.47 5.52 -24.24
C VAL A 266 17.52 5.78 -25.40
N GLU A 267 16.38 5.08 -25.42
CA GLU A 267 15.38 5.21 -26.48
C GLU A 267 14.75 6.60 -26.50
N TYR A 268 14.52 7.20 -25.33
CA TYR A 268 14.08 8.58 -25.22
C TYR A 268 15.10 9.53 -25.88
N VAL A 269 16.39 9.41 -25.55
CA VAL A 269 17.43 10.26 -26.12
C VAL A 269 17.58 10.05 -27.63
N GLN A 270 17.49 8.81 -28.12
CA GLN A 270 17.52 8.51 -29.56
C GLN A 270 16.35 9.17 -30.30
N GLU A 271 15.14 9.05 -29.77
CA GLU A 271 13.96 9.67 -30.36
C GLU A 271 14.04 11.20 -30.32
N VAL A 272 14.56 11.77 -29.23
CA VAL A 272 14.81 13.21 -29.14
C VAL A 272 15.84 13.64 -30.20
N ALA A 273 16.91 12.87 -30.41
CA ALA A 273 17.89 13.16 -31.46
C ALA A 273 17.30 13.15 -32.88
N ILE A 274 16.43 12.17 -33.16
CA ILE A 274 15.70 12.10 -34.43
C ILE A 274 14.80 13.34 -34.61
N ARG A 275 14.05 13.73 -33.57
CA ARG A 275 13.13 14.89 -33.62
C ARG A 275 13.86 16.23 -33.68
N GLY A 276 15.02 16.33 -33.03
CA GLY A 276 15.89 17.50 -33.07
C GLY A 276 16.83 17.54 -34.26
N ASN A 277 16.76 16.53 -35.15
CA ASN A 277 17.62 16.38 -36.32
C ASN A 277 19.12 16.52 -36.00
N PHE A 278 19.57 15.96 -34.88
CA PHE A 278 20.97 15.96 -34.47
C PHE A 278 21.53 14.55 -34.35
N ASN A 279 22.83 14.42 -34.55
CA ASN A 279 23.53 13.13 -34.51
C ASN A 279 24.15 12.90 -33.13
N ILE A 280 24.12 11.63 -32.69
CA ILE A 280 24.78 11.20 -31.45
C ILE A 280 26.00 10.35 -31.79
N GLN A 281 27.16 10.74 -31.27
CA GLN A 281 28.40 9.98 -31.35
C GLN A 281 28.79 9.46 -29.96
N VAL A 282 28.65 8.16 -29.74
CA VAL A 282 29.08 7.52 -28.48
C VAL A 282 30.60 7.66 -28.36
N THR A 283 31.06 8.40 -27.35
CA THR A 283 32.46 8.76 -27.16
C THR A 283 32.90 8.42 -25.74
N PRO A 284 34.02 7.66 -25.55
CA PRO A 284 34.54 7.39 -24.23
C PRO A 284 35.27 8.60 -23.63
N PRO A 285 35.13 8.85 -22.31
CA PRO A 285 35.94 9.86 -21.65
C PRO A 285 37.43 9.47 -21.67
N PRO A 286 38.36 10.43 -21.85
CA PRO A 286 39.78 10.13 -21.85
C PRO A 286 40.27 9.47 -20.54
N ASP A 287 41.12 8.44 -20.65
CA ASP A 287 41.58 7.65 -19.50
C ASP A 287 42.30 8.47 -18.42
N PHE A 288 43.02 9.53 -18.80
CA PHE A 288 43.72 10.38 -17.84
C PHE A 288 42.78 11.14 -16.89
N LEU A 289 41.47 11.21 -17.20
CA LEU A 289 40.46 11.80 -16.32
C LEU A 289 40.05 10.88 -15.17
N ILE A 290 40.33 9.57 -15.24
CA ILE A 290 39.90 8.59 -14.23
C ILE A 290 40.42 8.99 -12.83
N GLU A 291 41.74 9.22 -12.71
CA GLU A 291 42.34 9.57 -11.43
C GLU A 291 41.94 10.97 -10.95
N ARG A 292 41.72 11.93 -11.88
CA ARG A 292 41.26 13.28 -11.54
C ARG A 292 39.83 13.28 -11.03
N SER A 293 38.94 12.56 -11.70
CA SER A 293 37.56 12.35 -11.26
C SER A 293 37.51 11.68 -9.90
N LYS A 294 38.35 10.66 -9.69
CA LYS A 294 38.44 9.96 -8.40
C LYS A 294 38.90 10.89 -7.28
N ALA A 295 39.85 11.78 -7.56
CA ALA A 295 40.29 12.78 -6.59
C ALA A 295 39.20 13.81 -6.27
N PHE A 296 38.45 14.27 -7.28
CA PHE A 296 37.38 15.26 -7.13
C PHE A 296 36.17 14.70 -6.36
N PHE A 297 35.60 13.58 -6.84
CA PHE A 297 34.40 12.99 -6.25
C PHE A 297 34.67 12.07 -5.06
N LYS A 298 35.93 11.73 -4.79
CA LYS A 298 36.33 10.69 -3.81
C LYS A 298 35.68 9.34 -4.09
N SER A 299 35.36 9.06 -5.36
CA SER A 299 34.72 7.83 -5.81
C SER A 299 35.32 7.38 -7.14
N SER A 300 35.50 6.08 -7.32
CA SER A 300 35.93 5.47 -8.58
C SER A 300 34.76 5.15 -9.51
N SER A 301 33.56 5.66 -9.22
CA SER A 301 32.37 5.40 -10.02
C SER A 301 32.56 5.89 -11.46
N LYS A 302 32.21 5.04 -12.42
CA LYS A 302 32.16 5.45 -13.83
C LYS A 302 31.13 6.58 -14.04
N PHE A 303 30.07 6.64 -13.25
CA PHE A 303 29.10 7.73 -13.34
C PHE A 303 29.71 9.09 -12.97
N ASP A 304 30.57 9.11 -11.96
CA ASP A 304 31.28 10.33 -11.55
C ASP A 304 32.29 10.76 -12.62
N LEU A 305 32.98 9.79 -13.25
CA LEU A 305 33.87 10.05 -14.39
C LEU A 305 33.14 10.71 -15.57
N CYS A 306 31.93 10.23 -15.90
CA CYS A 306 31.15 10.82 -17.00
C CYS A 306 30.74 12.25 -16.67
N SER A 307 30.23 12.48 -15.46
CA SER A 307 29.84 13.83 -14.99
C SER A 307 31.04 14.78 -15.01
N PHE A 308 32.22 14.31 -14.59
CA PHE A 308 33.47 15.06 -14.65
C PHE A 308 33.89 15.38 -16.09
N ALA A 309 33.80 14.42 -17.01
CA ALA A 309 34.16 14.62 -18.41
C ALA A 309 33.23 15.63 -19.10
N VAL A 310 31.94 15.62 -18.76
CA VAL A 310 30.97 16.62 -19.22
C VAL A 310 31.30 18.01 -18.68
N SER A 311 31.60 18.15 -17.38
CA SER A 311 32.00 19.46 -16.82
C SER A 311 33.21 20.10 -17.48
N LEU A 312 34.07 19.28 -18.09
CA LEU A 312 35.29 19.72 -18.78
C LEU A 312 35.12 19.87 -20.30
N GLY A 313 33.93 19.61 -20.85
CA GLY A 313 33.65 19.70 -22.28
C GLY A 313 34.30 18.61 -23.13
N TYR A 314 34.71 17.48 -22.54
CA TYR A 314 35.16 16.29 -23.30
C TYR A 314 33.99 15.51 -23.88
N LEU A 315 32.84 15.59 -23.21
CA LEU A 315 31.55 15.04 -23.63
C LEU A 315 30.52 16.15 -23.55
N ASP A 316 29.54 16.13 -24.43
CA ASP A 316 28.48 17.15 -24.46
C ASP A 316 27.35 16.79 -23.49
N PHE A 317 27.06 15.51 -23.31
CA PHE A 317 26.23 15.00 -22.22
C PHE A 317 26.50 13.51 -21.99
N CYS A 318 26.01 12.97 -20.88
CA CYS A 318 26.00 11.53 -20.64
C CYS A 318 24.57 10.99 -20.64
N VAL A 319 24.41 9.68 -20.87
CA VAL A 319 23.09 9.04 -20.90
C VAL A 319 23.13 7.81 -20.00
N SER A 320 22.39 7.92 -18.90
CA SER A 320 22.08 6.85 -17.96
C SER A 320 21.12 7.38 -16.89
N HIS A 321 20.82 6.57 -15.88
CA HIS A 321 20.10 6.97 -14.68
C HIS A 321 21.08 7.47 -13.61
N TYR A 322 21.54 8.71 -13.74
CA TYR A 322 22.40 9.32 -12.73
C TYR A 322 21.54 9.81 -11.59
N THR A 323 21.83 9.34 -10.36
CA THR A 323 21.36 10.03 -9.17
C THR A 323 21.93 11.44 -9.15
N VAL A 324 21.05 12.42 -9.11
CA VAL A 324 21.40 13.83 -8.99
C VAL A 324 21.87 14.06 -7.54
N THR A 325 23.11 14.50 -7.37
CA THR A 325 23.71 14.80 -6.05
C THR A 325 24.28 16.19 -6.05
N ASP A 326 24.36 16.84 -4.89
CA ASP A 326 24.92 18.20 -4.76
C ASP A 326 26.31 18.32 -5.38
N THR A 327 27.17 17.31 -5.16
CA THR A 327 28.52 17.26 -5.73
C THR A 327 28.52 17.21 -7.26
N ARG A 328 27.54 16.54 -7.88
CA ARG A 328 27.43 16.42 -9.33
C ARG A 328 26.81 17.67 -9.95
N ILE A 329 25.74 18.20 -9.35
CA ILE A 329 25.13 19.48 -9.77
C ILE A 329 26.15 20.61 -9.68
N SER A 330 27.00 20.62 -8.64
CA SER A 330 28.04 21.64 -8.51
C SER A 330 29.13 21.57 -9.58
N ALA A 331 29.24 20.45 -10.31
CA ALA A 331 30.25 20.25 -11.34
C ALA A 331 29.72 20.58 -12.74
N THR A 332 28.43 20.34 -13.02
CA THR A 332 27.86 20.51 -14.36
C THR A 332 26.34 20.63 -14.27
N ASP A 333 25.71 21.20 -15.30
CA ASP A 333 24.26 21.24 -15.41
C ASP A 333 23.66 19.83 -15.52
N PHE A 334 22.46 19.65 -14.99
CA PHE A 334 21.73 18.38 -15.05
C PHE A 334 20.38 18.55 -15.72
N PHE A 335 20.05 17.64 -16.63
CA PHE A 335 18.68 17.42 -17.06
C PHE A 335 18.03 16.39 -16.14
N VAL A 336 17.03 16.82 -15.36
CA VAL A 336 16.27 15.93 -14.46
C VAL A 336 15.20 15.18 -15.23
N LEU A 337 15.34 13.86 -15.32
CA LEU A 337 14.43 12.94 -16.01
C LEU A 337 13.20 12.63 -15.17
N ASP A 338 13.36 12.28 -13.90
CA ASP A 338 12.27 11.89 -13.01
C ASP A 338 12.71 11.93 -11.54
N SER A 339 11.77 11.69 -10.63
CA SER A 339 12.00 11.57 -9.19
C SER A 339 11.55 10.19 -8.72
N ILE A 340 12.49 9.29 -8.43
CA ILE A 340 12.18 7.91 -8.04
C ILE A 340 11.90 7.83 -6.54
N PRO A 341 10.75 7.30 -6.11
CA PRO A 341 10.46 7.07 -4.70
C PRO A 341 11.32 5.95 -4.10
N LEU A 342 11.81 6.19 -2.89
CA LEU A 342 12.42 5.18 -2.01
C LEU A 342 11.35 4.55 -1.12
N TYR A 343 11.37 3.23 -1.00
CA TYR A 343 10.42 2.50 -0.16
C TYR A 343 11.13 1.71 0.93
N LEU A 344 10.39 1.46 2.01
CA LEU A 344 10.71 0.40 2.94
C LEU A 344 10.33 -0.94 2.30
N ILE A 345 11.28 -1.85 2.21
CA ILE A 345 11.10 -3.19 1.66
C ILE A 345 11.33 -4.18 2.79
N MET A 346 10.41 -5.12 2.95
CA MET A 346 10.48 -6.13 3.99
C MET A 346 10.36 -7.51 3.37
N ASP A 347 10.99 -8.49 4.00
CA ASP A 347 10.69 -9.87 3.71
C ASP A 347 9.29 -10.21 4.22
N GLN A 348 8.49 -10.86 3.39
CA GLN A 348 7.24 -11.43 3.83
C GLN A 348 7.59 -12.62 4.71
N GLU A 349 7.41 -12.45 6.02
CA GLU A 349 7.56 -13.56 6.93
C GLU A 349 6.62 -14.68 6.50
N ASP A 350 7.23 -15.82 6.17
CA ASP A 350 6.51 -17.07 6.10
C ASP A 350 6.13 -17.50 7.52
N LYS A 351 5.11 -16.80 8.05
CA LYS A 351 4.43 -17.22 9.26
C LYS A 351 4.19 -18.71 9.15
N SER A 352 4.74 -19.45 10.10
CA SER A 352 4.57 -20.91 10.16
C SER A 352 3.10 -21.25 9.89
N SER A 353 2.86 -22.29 9.09
CA SER A 353 1.50 -22.72 8.73
C SER A 353 0.56 -22.77 9.94
N TRP A 354 1.09 -23.15 11.12
CA TRP A 354 0.35 -23.14 12.38
C TRP A 354 -0.07 -21.75 12.86
N SER A 355 0.83 -20.76 12.84
CA SER A 355 0.48 -19.40 13.25
C SER A 355 -0.56 -18.76 12.31
N ARG A 356 -0.45 -19.01 10.99
CA ARG A 356 -1.47 -18.59 10.01
C ARG A 356 -2.81 -19.24 10.33
N PHE A 357 -2.82 -20.54 10.60
CA PHE A 357 -4.02 -21.28 10.97
C PHE A 357 -4.65 -20.76 12.27
N VAL A 358 -3.86 -20.48 13.31
CA VAL A 358 -4.38 -19.91 14.58
C VAL A 358 -4.92 -18.49 14.36
N ASP A 359 -4.23 -17.66 13.57
CA ASP A 359 -4.71 -16.33 13.20
C ASP A 359 -6.05 -16.42 12.46
N GLN A 360 -6.20 -17.37 11.53
CA GLN A 360 -7.46 -17.64 10.81
C GLN A 360 -8.57 -18.15 11.74
N ILE A 361 -8.27 -19.02 12.71
CA ILE A 361 -9.26 -19.44 13.71
C ILE A 361 -9.72 -18.27 14.58
N THR A 362 -8.78 -17.44 15.02
CA THR A 362 -9.11 -16.32 15.90
C THR A 362 -9.81 -15.17 15.18
N LEU A 363 -9.73 -15.12 13.84
CA LEU A 363 -10.37 -14.09 13.02
C LEU A 363 -11.88 -13.97 13.28
N VAL A 364 -12.58 -15.08 13.49
CA VAL A 364 -14.02 -15.12 13.80
C VAL A 364 -14.33 -14.40 15.12
N PHE A 365 -13.38 -14.35 16.06
CA PHE A 365 -13.59 -13.72 17.36
C PHE A 365 -13.10 -12.27 17.42
N ARG A 366 -12.32 -11.80 16.45
CA ARG A 366 -11.78 -10.42 16.39
C ARG A 366 -12.81 -9.29 16.26
N PRO A 367 -14.02 -9.47 15.69
CA PRO A 367 -15.00 -8.38 15.58
C PRO A 367 -15.37 -7.71 16.91
N PHE A 368 -15.20 -8.41 18.03
CA PHE A 368 -15.34 -7.87 19.37
C PHE A 368 -14.12 -8.17 20.22
N ASP A 369 -13.75 -7.23 21.08
CA ASP A 369 -12.71 -7.47 22.06
C ASP A 369 -13.07 -8.64 22.98
N ARG A 370 -12.03 -9.32 23.48
CA ARG A 370 -12.19 -10.42 24.45
C ARG A 370 -13.01 -9.98 25.67
N SER A 371 -12.86 -8.72 26.09
CA SER A 371 -13.64 -8.13 27.19
C SER A 371 -15.13 -8.07 26.88
N VAL A 372 -15.52 -7.70 25.66
CA VAL A 372 -16.92 -7.64 25.21
C VAL A 372 -17.51 -9.05 25.14
N TRP A 373 -16.78 -10.03 24.62
CA TRP A 373 -17.21 -11.44 24.64
C TRP A 373 -17.45 -11.95 26.07
N LEU A 374 -16.52 -11.69 26.99
CA LEU A 374 -16.66 -12.08 28.39
C LEU A 374 -17.85 -11.36 29.06
N LEU A 375 -18.03 -10.07 28.78
CA LEU A 375 -19.18 -9.31 29.28
C LEU A 375 -20.50 -9.89 28.78
N MET A 376 -20.60 -10.26 27.50
CA MET A 376 -21.80 -10.86 26.95
C MET A 376 -22.11 -12.21 27.59
N ILE A 377 -21.13 -13.11 27.66
CA ILE A 377 -21.31 -14.49 28.14
C ILE A 377 -21.55 -14.55 29.65
N PHE A 378 -20.78 -13.82 30.44
CA PHE A 378 -20.81 -13.95 31.90
C PHE A 378 -21.75 -12.96 32.59
N PHE A 379 -22.10 -11.86 31.94
CA PHE A 379 -22.91 -10.82 32.56
C PHE A 379 -24.24 -10.60 31.84
N VAL A 380 -24.22 -10.30 30.54
CA VAL A 380 -25.44 -9.93 29.80
C VAL A 380 -26.41 -11.11 29.72
N PHE A 381 -25.99 -12.26 29.18
CA PHE A 381 -26.91 -13.41 29.01
C PHE A 381 -27.46 -13.95 30.34
N PRO A 382 -26.65 -14.13 31.40
CA PRO A 382 -27.17 -14.57 32.69
C PRO A 382 -28.13 -13.55 33.32
N THR A 383 -27.84 -12.25 33.21
CA THR A 383 -28.69 -11.20 33.77
C THR A 383 -30.03 -11.14 33.05
N LEU A 384 -30.02 -11.18 31.71
CA LEU A 384 -31.25 -11.26 30.92
C LEU A 384 -32.02 -12.56 31.25
N GLY A 385 -31.32 -13.68 31.47
CA GLY A 385 -31.95 -14.96 31.84
C GLY A 385 -32.66 -14.89 33.18
N ILE A 386 -32.02 -14.29 34.18
CA ILE A 386 -32.61 -14.10 35.50
C ILE A 386 -33.82 -13.15 35.42
N LEU A 387 -33.72 -12.06 34.65
CA LEU A 387 -34.84 -11.13 34.45
C LEU A 387 -36.01 -11.79 33.72
N PHE A 388 -35.73 -12.64 32.73
CA PHE A 388 -36.76 -13.37 32.01
C PHE A 388 -37.50 -14.37 32.92
N VAL A 389 -36.76 -15.11 33.76
CA VAL A 389 -37.39 -15.94 34.82
C VAL A 389 -38.23 -15.09 35.75
N PHE A 390 -37.77 -13.90 36.15
CA PHE A 390 -38.51 -13.01 37.03
C PHE A 390 -39.85 -12.58 36.42
N HIS A 391 -39.89 -12.23 35.13
CA HIS A 391 -41.12 -11.82 34.46
C HIS A 391 -42.11 -12.96 34.18
N GLU A 392 -41.61 -14.15 33.82
CA GLU A 392 -42.46 -15.30 33.48
C GLU A 392 -42.62 -16.31 34.63
N TYR A 393 -42.20 -15.97 35.86
CA TYR A 393 -42.28 -16.91 36.97
C TYR A 393 -43.72 -17.28 37.33
N GLY A 394 -44.06 -18.57 37.27
CA GLY A 394 -45.40 -19.08 37.55
C GLY A 394 -46.30 -19.19 36.32
N GLN A 395 -45.84 -18.76 35.15
CA GLN A 395 -46.49 -19.03 33.87
C GLN A 395 -46.22 -20.46 33.39
N PRO A 396 -46.99 -21.02 32.43
CA PRO A 396 -46.80 -22.39 31.94
C PRO A 396 -45.36 -22.73 31.52
N ILE A 397 -44.59 -21.75 31.03
CA ILE A 397 -43.18 -21.94 30.65
C ILE A 397 -42.27 -22.21 31.87
N TYR A 398 -42.52 -21.50 32.98
CA TYR A 398 -41.78 -21.62 34.24
C TYR A 398 -42.74 -21.95 35.38
N SER A 399 -43.42 -23.10 35.25
CA SER A 399 -44.37 -23.54 36.26
C SER A 399 -43.67 -23.79 37.61
N ARG A 400 -44.36 -23.45 38.70
CA ARG A 400 -43.83 -23.66 40.07
C ARG A 400 -43.72 -25.14 40.44
N SER A 401 -44.49 -26.00 39.78
CA SER A 401 -44.54 -27.43 40.03
C SER A 401 -44.77 -28.21 38.74
N GLU A 402 -44.02 -29.29 38.57
CA GLU A 402 -44.23 -30.27 37.51
C GLU A 402 -45.16 -31.36 38.04
N GLU A 403 -46.19 -31.73 37.27
CA GLU A 403 -47.00 -32.90 37.56
C GLU A 403 -46.24 -34.13 37.10
N ILE A 404 -45.71 -34.90 38.05
CA ILE A 404 -45.06 -36.18 37.78
C ILE A 404 -46.14 -37.24 37.92
N VAL A 405 -46.41 -37.96 36.84
CA VAL A 405 -47.26 -39.17 36.88
C VAL A 405 -46.35 -40.32 37.27
N THR A 406 -46.50 -40.83 38.49
CA THR A 406 -45.87 -42.07 38.91
C THR A 406 -46.88 -43.20 38.71
N VAL A 407 -46.54 -44.14 37.82
CA VAL A 407 -47.30 -45.38 37.67
C VAL A 407 -46.81 -46.35 38.74
N ASP A 408 -47.70 -46.78 39.63
CA ASP A 408 -47.38 -47.79 40.63
C ASP A 408 -47.25 -49.20 40.02
N GLU A 409 -46.88 -50.21 40.83
CA GLU A 409 -46.72 -51.59 40.36
C GLU A 409 -48.05 -52.22 39.86
N GLN A 410 -49.19 -51.60 40.16
CA GLN A 410 -50.53 -52.06 39.77
C GLN A 410 -51.04 -51.35 38.51
N GLY A 411 -50.26 -50.42 37.95
CA GLY A 411 -50.64 -49.64 36.77
C GLY A 411 -51.52 -48.42 37.07
N GLN A 412 -51.73 -48.05 38.34
CA GLN A 412 -52.47 -46.83 38.68
C GLN A 412 -51.56 -45.60 38.56
N GLU A 413 -52.08 -44.56 37.89
CA GLU A 413 -51.41 -43.28 37.70
C GLU A 413 -51.61 -42.38 38.94
N GLU A 414 -50.60 -42.24 39.78
CA GLU A 414 -50.60 -41.24 40.87
C GLU A 414 -49.98 -39.93 40.37
N LYS A 415 -50.76 -38.84 40.36
CA LYS A 415 -50.29 -37.50 39.99
C LYS A 415 -49.69 -36.79 41.20
N SER A 416 -48.37 -36.73 41.28
CA SER A 416 -47.66 -35.99 42.33
C SER A 416 -47.09 -34.68 41.80
N ARG A 417 -47.43 -33.55 42.43
CA ARG A 417 -46.87 -32.24 42.10
C ARG A 417 -45.54 -32.03 42.83
N ARG A 418 -44.44 -32.01 42.08
CA ARG A 418 -43.11 -31.73 42.64
C ARG A 418 -42.70 -30.29 42.34
N ARG A 419 -42.31 -29.55 43.39
CA ARG A 419 -41.75 -28.19 43.21
C ARG A 419 -40.42 -28.27 42.48
N ILE A 420 -40.29 -27.50 41.41
CA ILE A 420 -39.05 -27.39 40.64
C ILE A 420 -38.16 -26.36 41.34
N PRO A 421 -36.87 -26.66 41.59
CA PRO A 421 -35.97 -25.68 42.20
C PRO A 421 -35.73 -24.51 41.24
N LEU A 422 -35.69 -23.29 41.78
CA LEU A 422 -35.48 -22.05 41.01
C LEU A 422 -34.21 -22.10 40.14
N SER A 423 -33.15 -22.76 40.62
CA SER A 423 -31.91 -22.92 39.85
C SER A 423 -32.12 -23.60 38.50
N ARG A 424 -33.06 -24.56 38.41
CA ARG A 424 -33.37 -25.24 37.14
C ARG A 424 -34.06 -24.31 36.15
N HIS A 425 -34.92 -23.40 36.64
CA HIS A 425 -35.54 -22.38 35.79
C HIS A 425 -34.52 -21.34 35.31
N ILE A 426 -33.59 -20.92 36.17
CA ILE A 426 -32.49 -20.00 35.80
C ILE A 426 -31.62 -20.64 34.73
N VAL A 427 -31.14 -21.88 34.93
CA VAL A 427 -30.32 -22.57 33.92
C VAL A 427 -31.09 -22.74 32.60
N ARG A 428 -32.37 -23.14 32.66
CA ARG A 428 -33.21 -23.26 31.46
C ARG A 428 -33.35 -21.92 30.74
N SER A 429 -33.57 -20.83 31.46
CA SER A 429 -33.73 -19.50 30.87
C SER A 429 -32.43 -18.96 30.30
N CYS A 430 -31.30 -19.08 31.00
CA CYS A 430 -30.00 -18.70 30.46
C CYS A 430 -29.69 -19.48 29.18
N TYR A 431 -29.98 -20.79 29.15
CA TYR A 431 -29.83 -21.60 27.94
C TYR A 431 -30.76 -21.13 26.82
N SER A 432 -32.03 -20.84 27.13
CA SER A 432 -32.97 -20.30 26.14
C SER A 432 -32.53 -18.96 25.57
N ILE A 433 -31.91 -18.08 26.36
CA ILE A 433 -31.39 -16.78 25.89
C ILE A 433 -30.11 -16.96 25.05
N VAL A 434 -29.23 -17.88 25.43
CA VAL A 434 -28.07 -18.20 24.59
C VAL A 434 -28.53 -18.78 23.25
N LEU A 435 -29.48 -19.73 23.27
CA LEU A 435 -30.05 -20.30 22.06
C LEU A 435 -30.78 -19.24 21.23
N SER A 436 -31.44 -18.31 21.90
CA SER A 436 -32.12 -17.17 21.31
C SER A 436 -31.21 -16.24 20.50
N VAL A 437 -30.04 -15.97 21.06
CA VAL A 437 -29.03 -15.14 20.43
C VAL A 437 -28.29 -15.90 19.34
N LEU A 438 -28.15 -17.22 19.45
CA LEU A 438 -27.43 -18.04 18.47
C LEU A 438 -28.33 -18.61 17.36
N SER A 439 -29.63 -18.68 17.56
CA SER A 439 -30.61 -19.22 16.62
C SER A 439 -31.75 -18.24 16.42
N GLU A 440 -32.08 -18.02 15.15
CA GLU A 440 -33.04 -17.01 14.67
C GLU A 440 -34.48 -17.21 15.21
N SER A 441 -34.78 -18.31 15.91
CA SER A 441 -36.12 -18.64 16.37
C SER A 441 -36.15 -19.11 17.83
N HIS A 442 -37.15 -18.66 18.58
CA HIS A 442 -37.48 -19.21 19.90
C HIS A 442 -38.81 -19.90 19.83
N GLY A 443 -38.85 -21.19 20.15
CA GLY A 443 -40.09 -21.94 20.31
C GLY A 443 -40.85 -21.63 21.62
N VAL A 444 -40.59 -20.50 22.28
CA VAL A 444 -41.14 -20.19 23.60
C VAL A 444 -42.09 -19.00 23.50
N ALA A 445 -43.40 -19.27 23.65
CA ALA A 445 -44.45 -18.25 23.57
C ALA A 445 -44.60 -17.48 24.89
N VAL A 446 -44.13 -16.23 24.92
CA VAL A 446 -44.13 -15.39 26.12
C VAL A 446 -45.54 -14.88 26.44
N THR A 447 -46.00 -15.10 27.67
CA THR A 447 -47.40 -14.85 28.04
C THR A 447 -47.62 -13.52 28.74
N THR A 448 -46.68 -13.09 29.60
CA THR A 448 -46.82 -11.86 30.37
C THR A 448 -46.47 -10.63 29.56
N PHE A 449 -47.04 -9.48 29.93
CA PHE A 449 -46.67 -8.20 29.35
C PHE A 449 -45.19 -7.85 29.58
N GLY A 450 -44.67 -8.08 30.80
CA GLY A 450 -43.26 -7.85 31.12
C GLY A 450 -42.31 -8.72 30.30
N GLY A 451 -42.66 -10.00 30.11
CA GLY A 451 -41.92 -10.90 29.25
C GLY A 451 -41.93 -10.46 27.78
N LYS A 452 -43.06 -9.95 27.26
CA LYS A 452 -43.14 -9.42 25.88
C LYS A 452 -42.24 -8.20 25.67
N VAL A 453 -42.22 -7.26 26.61
CA VAL A 453 -41.32 -6.09 26.56
C VAL A 453 -39.86 -6.54 26.66
N HIS A 454 -39.56 -7.51 27.53
CA HIS A 454 -38.21 -8.08 27.64
C HIS A 454 -37.77 -8.77 26.35
N LEU A 455 -38.66 -9.52 25.71
CA LEU A 455 -38.41 -10.17 24.42
C LEU A 455 -38.12 -9.13 23.33
N LEU A 456 -38.89 -8.04 23.26
CA LEU A 456 -38.64 -6.95 22.32
C LEU A 456 -37.25 -6.31 22.55
N ALA A 457 -36.88 -6.07 23.81
CA ALA A 457 -35.56 -5.54 24.17
C ALA A 457 -34.43 -6.51 23.79
N LEU A 458 -34.63 -7.81 24.00
CA LEU A 458 -33.69 -8.86 23.61
C LEU A 458 -33.53 -8.93 22.09
N SER A 459 -34.64 -8.85 21.33
CA SER A 459 -34.62 -8.82 19.86
C SER A 459 -33.88 -7.58 19.33
N PHE A 460 -34.10 -6.41 19.94
CA PHE A 460 -33.38 -5.19 19.55
C PHE A 460 -31.88 -5.27 19.86
N PHE A 461 -31.52 -5.78 21.04
CA PHE A 461 -30.12 -6.02 21.41
C PHE A 461 -29.44 -6.99 20.44
N TYR A 462 -30.12 -8.09 20.10
CA TYR A 462 -29.64 -9.08 19.14
C TYR A 462 -29.40 -8.45 17.75
N LEU A 463 -30.37 -7.68 17.24
CA LEU A 463 -30.25 -6.99 15.96
C LEU A 463 -29.00 -6.11 15.92
N ILE A 464 -28.80 -5.26 16.94
CA ILE A 464 -27.62 -4.39 17.03
C ILE A 464 -26.33 -5.22 17.08
N MET A 465 -26.31 -6.27 17.90
CA MET A 465 -25.11 -7.07 18.10
C MET A 465 -24.71 -7.83 16.84
N VAL A 466 -25.67 -8.43 16.12
CA VAL A 466 -25.40 -9.10 14.84
C VAL A 466 -24.92 -8.11 13.78
N VAL A 467 -25.59 -6.95 13.65
CA VAL A 467 -25.18 -5.93 12.67
C VAL A 467 -23.79 -5.39 12.95
N ALA A 468 -23.46 -5.11 14.22
CA ALA A 468 -22.11 -4.66 14.60
C ALA A 468 -21.06 -5.74 14.36
N TYR A 469 -21.39 -7.00 14.68
CA TYR A 469 -20.50 -8.13 14.45
C TYR A 469 -20.21 -8.33 12.95
N THR A 470 -21.25 -8.35 12.10
CA THR A 470 -21.08 -8.57 10.65
C THR A 470 -20.36 -7.41 9.98
N ALA A 471 -20.61 -6.17 10.38
CA ALA A 471 -19.89 -5.00 9.86
C ALA A 471 -18.40 -5.06 10.21
N ASN A 472 -18.07 -5.35 11.47
CA ASN A 472 -16.67 -5.47 11.90
C ASN A 472 -15.98 -6.68 11.25
N LEU A 473 -16.68 -7.81 11.13
CA LEU A 473 -16.15 -9.00 10.47
C LEU A 473 -15.84 -8.74 8.99
N ALA A 474 -16.74 -8.06 8.27
CA ALA A 474 -16.51 -7.66 6.88
C ALA A 474 -15.29 -6.74 6.77
N ALA A 475 -15.15 -5.75 7.65
CA ALA A 475 -13.97 -4.88 7.67
C ALA A 475 -12.67 -5.68 7.89
N PHE A 476 -12.67 -6.67 8.78
CA PHE A 476 -11.50 -7.54 9.00
C PHE A 476 -11.18 -8.46 7.83
N PHE A 477 -12.16 -8.87 7.02
CA PHE A 477 -11.87 -9.63 5.79
C PHE A 477 -11.27 -8.76 4.68
N VAL A 478 -11.61 -7.47 4.64
CA VAL A 478 -11.02 -6.51 3.70
C VAL A 478 -9.60 -6.12 4.11
N ILE A 479 -9.34 -5.98 5.42
CA ILE A 479 -8.00 -5.70 5.94
C ILE A 479 -7.18 -7.00 5.85
N ARG A 480 -6.50 -7.22 4.71
CA ARG A 480 -5.41 -8.19 4.64
C ARG A 480 -4.46 -7.93 5.81
N SER A 481 -3.95 -8.98 6.45
CA SER A 481 -3.03 -8.83 7.58
C SER A 481 -1.80 -8.04 7.14
N GLN A 482 -1.85 -6.72 7.33
CA GLN A 482 -0.69 -5.87 7.15
C GLN A 482 0.39 -6.41 8.08
N SER A 483 1.65 -6.35 7.64
CA SER A 483 2.78 -6.62 8.51
C SER A 483 2.63 -5.82 9.81
N SER A 484 3.18 -6.34 10.90
CA SER A 484 3.29 -5.59 12.16
C SER A 484 3.87 -4.18 11.97
N VAL A 485 4.70 -4.01 10.93
CA VAL A 485 5.27 -2.75 10.50
C VAL A 485 4.54 -2.25 9.25
N SER A 486 3.96 -1.05 9.37
CA SER A 486 3.29 -0.34 8.25
C SER A 486 4.08 0.85 7.74
N SER A 487 5.02 1.36 8.55
CA SER A 487 5.77 2.58 8.32
C SER A 487 7.22 2.44 8.81
N LEU A 488 8.12 3.30 8.33
CA LEU A 488 9.50 3.38 8.82
C LEU A 488 9.54 3.69 10.33
N THR A 489 8.65 4.55 10.83
CA THR A 489 8.55 4.88 12.26
C THR A 489 8.17 3.67 13.11
N ASP A 490 7.28 2.80 12.62
CA ASP A 490 6.98 1.54 13.30
C ASP A 490 8.20 0.63 13.33
N ALA A 491 8.93 0.51 12.21
CA ALA A 491 10.16 -0.29 12.15
C ALA A 491 11.22 0.20 13.15
N ILE A 492 11.40 1.52 13.26
CA ILE A 492 12.32 2.14 14.23
C ILE A 492 11.85 1.84 15.66
N ARG A 493 10.55 1.97 15.96
CA ARG A 493 10.01 1.67 17.30
C ARG A 493 10.21 0.20 17.69
N GLU A 494 10.05 -0.72 16.74
CA GLU A 494 10.24 -2.16 16.94
C GLU A 494 11.73 -2.59 16.99
N GLY A 495 12.68 -1.67 16.86
CA GLY A 495 14.10 -1.99 17.01
C GLY A 495 14.77 -2.51 15.72
N TYR A 496 14.17 -2.30 14.54
CA TYR A 496 14.66 -2.92 13.31
C TYR A 496 16.01 -2.34 12.87
N THR A 497 16.80 -3.21 12.23
CA THR A 497 18.02 -2.86 11.49
C THR A 497 17.73 -2.78 10.00
N PHE A 498 18.45 -1.89 9.31
CA PHE A 498 18.18 -1.53 7.92
C PHE A 498 19.34 -1.85 6.98
N CYS A 499 19.03 -2.40 5.82
CA CYS A 499 19.93 -2.48 4.68
C CYS A 499 19.66 -1.31 3.72
N GLY A 500 20.70 -0.78 3.08
CA GLY A 500 20.54 0.24 2.06
C GLY A 500 21.85 0.52 1.33
N GLU A 501 21.75 1.03 0.11
CA GLU A 501 22.91 1.61 -0.58
C GLU A 501 23.45 2.77 0.24
N ARG A 502 24.78 2.94 0.32
CA ARG A 502 25.40 3.95 1.16
C ARG A 502 24.88 5.38 0.92
N LYS A 503 24.72 5.74 -0.35
CA LYS A 503 24.22 7.07 -0.75
C LYS A 503 22.80 7.29 -0.22
N THR A 504 21.93 6.29 -0.38
CA THR A 504 20.57 6.27 0.15
C THR A 504 20.56 6.34 1.67
N THR A 505 21.40 5.55 2.34
CA THR A 505 21.54 5.53 3.79
C THR A 505 21.95 6.89 4.35
N LYS A 506 22.87 7.60 3.69
CA LYS A 506 23.28 8.94 4.09
C LYS A 506 22.10 9.92 4.05
N ASN A 507 21.38 9.97 2.93
CA ASN A 507 20.24 10.88 2.75
C ASN A 507 19.12 10.58 3.75
N ILE A 508 18.81 9.30 3.99
CA ILE A 508 17.76 8.90 4.92
C ILE A 508 18.14 9.20 6.37
N ARG A 509 19.42 9.08 6.76
CA ARG A 509 19.90 9.46 8.10
C ARG A 509 19.80 10.96 8.38
N GLU A 510 19.91 11.78 7.35
CA GLU A 510 19.76 13.24 7.48
C GLU A 510 18.29 13.62 7.70
N ILE A 511 17.35 12.86 7.13
CA ILE A 511 15.90 13.12 7.23
C ILE A 511 15.28 12.46 8.47
N PHE A 512 15.71 11.24 8.81
CA PHE A 512 15.12 10.42 9.86
C PHE A 512 16.17 10.03 10.91
N ASP A 513 15.80 10.16 12.20
CA ASP A 513 16.66 9.75 13.34
C ASP A 513 16.69 8.22 13.51
N ILE A 514 17.38 7.54 12.59
CA ILE A 514 17.52 6.08 12.58
C ILE A 514 18.71 5.62 13.46
N GLY A 515 19.62 6.53 13.80
CA GLY A 515 20.87 6.22 14.50
C GLY A 515 21.77 5.23 13.74
N ASP A 516 22.52 4.41 14.49
CA ASP A 516 23.48 3.44 13.95
C ASP A 516 22.85 2.09 13.55
N ARG A 517 21.58 2.08 13.17
CA ARG A 517 20.85 0.84 12.85
C ARG A 517 21.02 0.34 11.42
N PHE A 518 21.79 1.05 10.62
CA PHE A 518 22.15 0.57 9.29
C PHE A 518 23.28 -0.44 9.38
N ILE A 519 23.10 -1.56 8.70
CA ILE A 519 24.10 -2.61 8.61
C ILE A 519 25.35 -2.09 7.89
N THR A 520 26.52 -2.45 8.40
CA THR A 520 27.82 -2.13 7.81
C THR A 520 28.15 -3.07 6.65
N ASP A 521 28.79 -2.56 5.60
CA ASP A 521 29.19 -3.38 4.44
C ASP A 521 30.27 -4.40 4.86
N PRO A 522 29.98 -5.72 4.83
CA PRO A 522 30.89 -6.71 5.40
C PRO A 522 32.20 -6.82 4.64
N ILE A 523 33.32 -6.61 5.35
CA ILE A 523 34.69 -6.70 4.80
C ILE A 523 34.95 -8.09 4.19
N SER A 524 34.39 -9.15 4.78
CA SER A 524 34.50 -10.53 4.28
C SER A 524 33.95 -10.72 2.87
N LEU A 525 33.03 -9.85 2.43
CA LEU A 525 32.44 -9.88 1.09
C LEU A 525 32.93 -8.72 0.22
N GLY A 526 34.09 -8.14 0.54
CA GLY A 526 34.68 -7.03 -0.20
C GLY A 526 34.05 -5.66 0.08
N GLY A 527 33.31 -5.53 1.19
CA GLY A 527 32.90 -4.25 1.74
C GLY A 527 34.04 -3.55 2.49
N ASP A 528 33.74 -2.39 3.07
CA ASP A 528 34.70 -1.55 3.79
C ASP A 528 34.39 -1.38 5.29
N GLY A 529 33.36 -2.06 5.81
CA GLY A 529 32.95 -2.01 7.22
C GLY A 529 32.19 -0.75 7.62
N LEU A 530 31.80 0.11 6.68
CA LEU A 530 31.03 1.33 6.96
C LEU A 530 29.52 1.12 6.72
N PRO A 531 28.63 1.90 7.36
CA PRO A 531 27.18 1.75 7.21
C PRO A 531 26.69 1.92 5.77
N GLY A 532 25.86 0.97 5.31
CA GLY A 532 25.34 0.91 3.95
C GLY A 532 26.32 0.36 2.92
N PHE A 533 25.81 -0.33 1.91
CA PHE A 533 26.61 -1.04 0.91
C PHE A 533 27.14 -0.09 -0.18
N ASP A 534 28.43 -0.18 -0.51
CA ASP A 534 29.11 0.67 -1.53
C ASP A 534 30.17 -0.08 -2.35
N CYS A 535 30.11 -1.41 -2.37
CA CYS A 535 31.07 -2.21 -3.12
C CYS A 535 30.95 -1.93 -4.65
N THR A 536 32.05 -1.60 -5.30
CA THR A 536 32.10 -1.39 -6.75
C THR A 536 31.96 -2.70 -7.54
N ASN A 537 32.47 -3.81 -7.01
CA ASN A 537 32.56 -5.07 -7.73
C ASN A 537 31.42 -6.07 -7.42
N CYS A 538 30.58 -5.79 -6.41
CA CYS A 538 29.69 -6.80 -5.84
C CYS A 538 28.20 -6.52 -6.03
N GLN A 539 27.85 -5.50 -6.85
CA GLN A 539 26.47 -5.07 -7.06
C GLN A 539 25.78 -4.68 -5.74
N ALA A 540 26.20 -3.56 -5.13
CA ALA A 540 25.68 -3.08 -3.85
C ALA A 540 24.13 -3.10 -3.76
N ARG A 541 23.43 -2.81 -4.86
CA ARG A 541 21.97 -2.86 -4.96
C ARG A 541 21.40 -4.27 -4.78
N LEU A 542 22.00 -5.29 -5.37
CA LEU A 542 21.60 -6.69 -5.17
C LEU A 542 21.85 -7.12 -3.72
N ARG A 543 23.01 -6.73 -3.17
CA ARG A 543 23.40 -7.04 -1.78
C ARG A 543 22.38 -6.53 -0.75
N VAL A 544 21.73 -5.40 -1.00
CA VAL A 544 20.63 -4.90 -0.15
C VAL A 544 19.56 -5.96 0.06
N PHE A 545 19.18 -6.67 -1.00
CA PHE A 545 18.14 -7.70 -0.96
C PHE A 545 18.67 -9.06 -0.48
N GLU A 546 19.93 -9.40 -0.75
CA GLU A 546 20.56 -10.62 -0.22
C GLU A 546 20.70 -10.60 1.30
N MET A 547 21.00 -9.43 1.87
CA MET A 547 21.16 -9.22 3.32
C MET A 547 19.83 -8.97 4.05
N LEU A 548 18.73 -8.78 3.30
CA LEU A 548 17.39 -8.66 3.87
C LEU A 548 16.84 -10.04 4.23
N ASN A 549 17.05 -10.42 5.50
CA ASN A 549 16.58 -11.66 6.10
C ASN A 549 16.23 -11.44 7.59
N PRO A 550 14.95 -11.24 7.93
CA PRO A 550 14.53 -10.94 9.31
C PRO A 550 14.78 -12.09 10.28
N GLU A 551 14.73 -13.34 9.81
CA GLU A 551 14.98 -14.51 10.67
C GLU A 551 16.44 -14.56 11.14
N LEU A 552 17.38 -14.26 10.25
CA LEU A 552 18.80 -14.23 10.58
C LEU A 552 19.14 -13.00 11.41
N ALA A 553 18.54 -11.84 11.11
CA ALA A 553 18.71 -10.62 11.90
C ALA A 553 18.26 -10.79 13.37
N THR A 554 17.17 -11.53 13.61
CA THR A 554 16.63 -11.77 14.95
C THR A 554 17.45 -12.76 15.79
N LYS A 555 18.16 -13.71 15.16
CA LYS A 555 18.82 -14.84 15.84
C LYS A 555 20.09 -14.48 16.62
N ASN A 556 20.20 -13.25 17.15
CA ASN A 556 21.44 -12.68 17.70
C ASN A 556 22.58 -12.89 16.72
N ASP A 557 22.44 -12.34 15.51
CA ASP A 557 23.53 -12.30 14.57
C ASP A 557 24.67 -11.47 15.18
N ALA A 558 25.58 -12.14 15.88
CA ALA A 558 26.78 -11.53 16.44
C ALA A 558 27.63 -10.87 15.34
N SER A 559 27.41 -11.24 14.07
CA SER A 559 28.09 -10.64 12.93
C SER A 559 27.43 -9.35 12.43
N GLY A 560 26.16 -9.10 12.78
CA GLY A 560 25.42 -7.92 12.35
C GLY A 560 25.39 -7.74 10.83
N GLN A 561 25.28 -8.83 10.06
CA GLN A 561 25.34 -8.81 8.60
C GLN A 561 23.96 -8.74 7.95
N TYR A 562 22.91 -9.18 8.66
CA TYR A 562 21.55 -9.22 8.14
C TYR A 562 20.68 -8.09 8.71
N CYS A 563 19.72 -7.63 7.91
CA CYS A 563 18.75 -6.61 8.29
C CYS A 563 17.32 -7.14 8.32
N HIS A 564 16.47 -6.46 9.08
CA HIS A 564 15.03 -6.75 9.17
C HIS A 564 14.25 -6.12 8.02
N ALA A 565 14.69 -4.95 7.56
CA ALA A 565 14.10 -4.21 6.45
C ALA A 565 15.19 -3.60 5.55
N ALA A 566 14.86 -3.36 4.29
CA ALA A 566 15.71 -2.68 3.33
C ALA A 566 15.09 -1.34 2.92
N ILE A 567 15.93 -0.35 2.62
CA ILE A 567 15.51 0.89 2.00
C ILE A 567 16.11 0.92 0.61
N ALA A 568 15.27 0.76 -0.41
CA ALA A 568 15.68 0.71 -1.80
C ALA A 568 14.58 1.24 -2.72
N ARG A 569 14.92 1.38 -4.01
CA ARG A 569 13.97 1.76 -5.04
C ARG A 569 13.11 0.56 -5.39
N TRP A 570 11.85 0.81 -5.71
CA TRP A 570 10.92 -0.27 -6.08
C TRP A 570 11.33 -0.96 -7.39
N GLU A 571 11.83 -0.20 -8.35
CA GLU A 571 12.33 -0.70 -9.64
C GLU A 571 13.44 -1.74 -9.50
N ASP A 572 14.32 -1.58 -8.49
CA ASP A 572 15.39 -2.55 -8.22
C ASP A 572 14.82 -3.91 -7.80
N LEU A 573 13.77 -3.90 -6.96
CA LEU A 573 13.10 -5.13 -6.55
C LEU A 573 12.30 -5.76 -7.70
N GLN A 574 11.59 -4.95 -8.49
CA GLN A 574 10.85 -5.44 -9.67
C GLN A 574 11.78 -6.12 -10.68
N ALA A 575 12.96 -5.53 -10.94
CA ALA A 575 13.96 -6.12 -11.84
C ALA A 575 14.41 -7.50 -11.35
N LEU A 576 14.61 -7.68 -10.05
CA LEU A 576 14.97 -8.97 -9.45
C LEU A 576 13.81 -9.97 -9.45
N GLN A 577 12.59 -9.51 -9.22
CA GLN A 577 11.38 -10.33 -9.26
C GLN A 577 11.05 -10.82 -10.68
N LYS A 578 11.40 -10.04 -11.71
CA LYS A 578 11.35 -10.48 -13.11
C LYS A 578 12.26 -11.69 -13.35
N GLU A 579 13.39 -11.77 -12.65
CA GLU A 579 14.29 -12.94 -12.69
C GLU A 579 13.87 -14.09 -11.76
N GLY A 580 12.70 -13.98 -11.11
CA GLY A 580 12.22 -14.96 -10.13
C GLY A 580 13.01 -14.93 -8.80
N LYS A 581 13.81 -13.89 -8.57
CA LYS A 581 14.57 -13.71 -7.33
C LYS A 581 13.79 -12.83 -6.37
N HIS A 582 13.99 -13.06 -5.07
CA HIS A 582 13.44 -12.20 -4.01
C HIS A 582 11.90 -12.04 -4.04
N CYS A 583 11.17 -13.05 -4.53
CA CYS A 583 9.70 -13.03 -4.60
C CYS A 583 9.00 -12.91 -3.24
N SER A 584 9.69 -13.24 -2.14
CA SER A 584 9.18 -13.07 -0.78
C SER A 584 9.23 -11.61 -0.31
N LYS A 585 9.97 -10.73 -0.99
CA LYS A 585 10.17 -9.34 -0.54
C LYS A 585 9.10 -8.44 -1.12
N ARG A 586 8.62 -7.50 -0.31
CA ARG A 586 7.55 -6.56 -0.70
C ARG A 586 7.79 -5.16 -0.16
N ARG A 587 7.27 -4.16 -0.88
CA ARG A 587 7.20 -2.78 -0.39
C ARG A 587 6.21 -2.66 0.77
N VAL A 588 6.50 -1.77 1.71
CA VAL A 588 5.70 -1.50 2.90
C VAL A 588 5.57 0.01 3.08
N GLY A 589 4.34 0.49 3.24
CA GLY A 589 4.05 1.88 3.54
C GLY A 589 4.18 2.83 2.34
N MET A 590 4.23 4.12 2.65
CA MET A 590 4.39 5.21 1.68
C MET A 590 5.88 5.42 1.33
N PRO A 591 6.18 6.13 0.21
CA PRO A 591 7.54 6.56 -0.09
C PRO A 591 8.20 7.29 1.10
N LEU A 592 9.45 6.94 1.41
CA LEU A 592 10.25 7.55 2.47
C LEU A 592 10.90 8.86 2.02
N GLY A 593 11.07 9.02 0.70
CA GLY A 593 11.69 10.16 0.06
C GLY A 593 11.80 9.91 -1.43
N TYR A 594 12.30 10.90 -2.15
CA TYR A 594 12.49 10.84 -3.59
C TYR A 594 13.96 11.07 -3.91
N ILE A 595 14.46 10.35 -4.92
CA ILE A 595 15.77 10.58 -5.49
C ILE A 595 15.56 11.09 -6.90
N ASP A 596 16.05 12.28 -7.17
CA ASP A 596 16.06 12.81 -8.52
C ASP A 596 17.08 12.06 -9.37
N ILE A 597 16.61 11.66 -10.54
CA ILE A 597 17.42 11.01 -11.55
C ILE A 597 17.48 11.91 -12.79
N GLY A 598 18.62 11.90 -13.43
CA GLY A 598 18.87 12.72 -14.60
C GLY A 598 20.16 12.34 -15.27
N PHE A 599 20.67 13.24 -16.08
CA PHE A 599 22.01 13.11 -16.63
C PHE A 599 22.69 14.46 -16.82
N PRO A 600 24.04 14.49 -16.72
CA PRO A 600 24.81 15.72 -16.86
C PRO A 600 24.82 16.21 -18.31
N VAL A 601 24.72 17.51 -18.50
CA VAL A 601 24.81 18.22 -19.78
C VAL A 601 25.86 19.31 -19.66
N PHE A 602 26.71 19.45 -20.68
CA PHE A 602 27.79 20.43 -20.70
C PHE A 602 27.22 21.85 -20.80
N GLU A 603 27.72 22.76 -19.97
CA GLU A 603 27.25 24.15 -19.86
C GLU A 603 27.20 24.87 -21.22
N GLY A 604 28.17 24.59 -22.12
CA GLY A 604 28.23 25.22 -23.44
C GLY A 604 27.10 24.84 -24.40
N VAL A 605 26.32 23.79 -24.11
CA VAL A 605 25.18 23.32 -24.92
C VAL A 605 23.93 23.06 -24.06
N SER A 606 23.97 23.41 -22.77
CA SER A 606 22.94 23.05 -21.80
C SER A 606 21.64 23.79 -22.09
N ASN A 607 21.71 25.07 -22.46
CA ASN A 607 20.54 25.88 -22.77
C ASN A 607 19.70 25.31 -23.93
N GLU A 608 20.36 24.83 -24.99
CA GLU A 608 19.71 24.26 -26.17
C GLU A 608 19.16 22.87 -25.86
N LEU A 609 20.02 21.99 -25.32
CA LEU A 609 19.66 20.59 -25.08
C LEU A 609 18.65 20.43 -23.95
N ILE A 610 18.82 21.11 -22.80
CA ILE A 610 17.90 21.00 -21.66
C ILE A 610 16.51 21.54 -22.04
N ALA A 611 16.44 22.66 -22.75
CA ALA A 611 15.16 23.20 -23.20
C ALA A 611 14.43 22.20 -24.10
N PHE A 612 15.14 21.62 -25.07
CA PHE A 612 14.56 20.67 -26.01
C PHE A 612 14.20 19.33 -25.35
N PHE A 613 15.06 18.78 -24.49
CA PHE A 613 14.73 17.59 -23.69
C PHE A 613 13.51 17.85 -22.80
N THR A 614 13.44 19.00 -22.14
CA THR A 614 12.28 19.37 -21.30
C THR A 614 10.99 19.43 -22.12
N GLU A 615 11.03 20.01 -23.32
CA GLU A 615 9.90 20.04 -24.25
C GLU A 615 9.43 18.62 -24.60
N GLN A 616 10.35 17.74 -25.00
CA GLN A 616 10.01 16.37 -25.38
C GLN A 616 9.56 15.52 -24.18
N LYS A 617 10.12 15.76 -22.98
CA LYS A 617 9.66 15.13 -21.73
C LYS A 617 8.23 15.57 -21.40
N ASN A 618 7.93 16.87 -21.53
CA ASN A 618 6.58 17.40 -21.28
C ASN A 618 5.56 16.94 -22.32
N ALA A 619 6.00 16.60 -23.54
CA ALA A 619 5.17 15.93 -24.54
C ALA A 619 4.82 14.48 -24.19
N GLY A 620 5.28 13.97 -23.04
CA GLY A 620 5.01 12.61 -22.56
C GLY A 620 5.88 11.54 -23.19
N LEU A 621 6.91 11.92 -23.97
CA LEU A 621 7.72 10.96 -24.71
C LEU A 621 8.49 10.02 -23.77
N TYR A 622 9.06 10.55 -22.70
CA TYR A 622 9.78 9.73 -21.71
C TYR A 622 8.84 8.77 -20.99
N GLN A 623 7.67 9.25 -20.56
CA GLN A 623 6.65 8.45 -19.86
C GLN A 623 6.10 7.34 -20.77
N GLN A 624 5.97 7.58 -22.07
CA GLN A 624 5.59 6.54 -23.03
C GLN A 624 6.63 5.40 -23.07
N LYS A 625 7.92 5.74 -23.09
CA LYS A 625 9.02 4.75 -23.04
C LYS A 625 9.08 4.00 -21.72
N LEU A 626 8.85 4.70 -20.61
CA LEU A 626 8.75 4.07 -19.29
C LEU A 626 7.60 3.06 -19.21
N ARG A 627 6.39 3.45 -19.63
CA ARG A 627 5.21 2.55 -19.58
C ARG A 627 5.40 1.30 -20.44
N TYR A 628 5.95 1.46 -21.64
CA TYR A 628 6.23 0.33 -22.52
C TYR A 628 7.17 -0.68 -21.85
N GLU A 629 8.25 -0.21 -21.22
CA GLU A 629 9.20 -1.09 -20.53
C GLU A 629 8.63 -1.64 -19.22
N GLU A 630 7.84 -0.85 -18.48
CA GLU A 630 7.12 -1.29 -17.29
C GLU A 630 6.18 -2.45 -17.62
N ASP A 631 5.41 -2.36 -18.70
CA ASP A 631 4.51 -3.43 -19.16
C ASP A 631 5.29 -4.71 -19.51
N VAL A 632 6.42 -4.58 -20.21
CA VAL A 632 7.31 -5.71 -20.53
C VAL A 632 7.89 -6.36 -19.26
N ILE A 633 8.10 -5.59 -18.21
CA ILE A 633 8.71 -6.05 -16.95
C ILE A 633 7.69 -6.53 -15.93
N SER A 634 6.45 -6.04 -16.00
CA SER A 634 5.34 -6.41 -15.13
C SER A 634 5.04 -7.90 -15.15
N THR A 635 5.52 -8.63 -16.17
CA THR A 635 5.54 -10.09 -16.21
C THR A 635 6.59 -10.65 -15.24
N THR A 636 6.36 -10.50 -13.94
CA THR A 636 7.23 -11.06 -12.91
C THR A 636 7.19 -12.60 -12.99
N GLN A 637 8.35 -13.25 -12.94
CA GLN A 637 8.42 -14.72 -12.83
C GLN A 637 8.00 -15.21 -11.43
N CYS A 638 7.94 -14.31 -10.45
CA CYS A 638 7.28 -14.57 -9.19
C CYS A 638 5.81 -14.93 -9.46
N GLN A 639 5.40 -16.14 -9.07
CA GLN A 639 4.00 -16.55 -9.17
C GLN A 639 3.13 -15.44 -8.56
N ASN A 640 2.20 -14.93 -9.37
CA ASN A 640 1.30 -13.82 -9.06
C ASN A 640 0.72 -13.98 -7.66
N ASN A 641 1.42 -13.43 -6.68
CA ASN A 641 0.80 -13.09 -5.43
C ASN A 641 0.22 -11.71 -5.72
N ASP A 642 -1.10 -11.68 -5.92
CA ASP A 642 -1.94 -10.53 -6.22
C ASP A 642 -1.85 -9.45 -5.10
N TRP A 643 -0.68 -8.84 -4.92
CA TRP A 643 -0.39 -7.92 -3.83
C TRP A 643 -0.91 -6.50 -4.11
N ASP A 644 -0.87 -6.08 -5.37
CA ASP A 644 -1.26 -4.73 -5.80
C ASP A 644 -2.64 -4.65 -6.47
N SER A 645 -3.22 -5.80 -6.86
CA SER A 645 -4.60 -5.86 -7.29
C SER A 645 -5.49 -5.75 -6.06
N ASN A 646 -5.98 -4.53 -5.79
CA ASN A 646 -7.13 -4.27 -4.90
C ASN A 646 -8.43 -4.91 -5.43
N GLU A 647 -8.35 -5.83 -6.38
CA GLU A 647 -9.50 -6.57 -6.87
C GLU A 647 -9.99 -7.47 -5.75
N SER A 648 -11.31 -7.48 -5.58
CA SER A 648 -12.02 -8.22 -4.54
C SER A 648 -11.73 -9.71 -4.66
N GLU A 649 -10.69 -10.19 -4.00
CA GLU A 649 -10.42 -11.61 -3.89
C GLU A 649 -11.65 -12.29 -3.30
N SER A 650 -12.10 -13.35 -3.96
CA SER A 650 -13.10 -14.25 -3.41
C SER A 650 -12.60 -14.77 -2.06
N LEU A 651 -13.49 -14.80 -1.06
CA LEU A 651 -13.19 -15.38 0.26
C LEU A 651 -12.58 -16.77 0.10
N SER A 652 -11.32 -16.94 0.54
CA SER A 652 -10.64 -18.22 0.42
C SER A 652 -11.20 -19.21 1.43
N ILE A 653 -11.13 -20.50 1.12
CA ILE A 653 -11.52 -21.57 2.07
C ILE A 653 -10.76 -21.41 3.38
N GLU A 654 -9.50 -20.96 3.31
CA GLU A 654 -8.66 -20.70 4.48
C GLU A 654 -9.25 -19.64 5.41
N GLN A 655 -9.80 -18.55 4.88
CA GLN A 655 -10.45 -17.50 5.68
C GLN A 655 -11.71 -18.02 6.40
N LEU A 656 -12.37 -19.05 5.87
CA LEU A 656 -13.53 -19.68 6.50
C LEU A 656 -13.18 -20.84 7.45
N THR A 657 -11.92 -21.30 7.50
CA THR A 657 -11.52 -22.44 8.34
C THR A 657 -11.84 -22.24 9.82
N GLY A 658 -11.72 -21.02 10.33
CA GLY A 658 -12.02 -20.70 11.72
C GLY A 658 -13.46 -21.06 12.11
N VAL A 659 -14.43 -20.81 11.23
CA VAL A 659 -15.84 -21.14 11.46
C VAL A 659 -16.03 -22.65 11.54
N TRP A 660 -15.42 -23.40 10.61
CA TRP A 660 -15.51 -24.86 10.58
C TRP A 660 -14.89 -25.50 11.83
N VAL A 661 -13.72 -25.02 12.27
CA VAL A 661 -13.04 -25.53 13.46
C VAL A 661 -13.92 -25.36 14.71
N VAL A 662 -14.58 -24.21 14.86
CA VAL A 662 -15.50 -23.97 15.98
C VAL A 662 -16.69 -24.93 15.94
N ILE A 663 -17.30 -25.14 14.77
CA ILE A 663 -18.44 -26.07 14.59
C ILE A 663 -18.03 -27.50 14.94
N PHE A 664 -16.91 -27.99 14.39
CA PHE A 664 -16.43 -29.35 14.67
C PHE A 664 -16.05 -29.55 16.14
N PHE A 665 -15.41 -28.54 16.76
CA PHE A 665 -15.09 -28.58 18.18
C PHE A 665 -16.36 -28.72 19.04
N LEU A 666 -17.39 -27.89 18.78
CA LEU A 666 -18.66 -27.96 19.50
C LEU A 666 -19.37 -29.31 19.29
N ALA A 667 -19.34 -29.85 18.08
CA ALA A 667 -19.92 -31.17 17.78
C ALA A 667 -19.21 -32.30 18.55
N ILE A 668 -17.88 -32.25 18.64
CA ILE A 668 -17.08 -33.22 19.41
C ILE A 668 -17.38 -33.11 20.90
N VAL A 669 -17.49 -31.88 21.44
CA VAL A 669 -17.87 -31.66 22.84
C VAL A 669 -19.27 -32.20 23.12
N ALA A 670 -20.24 -31.94 22.26
CA ALA A 670 -21.61 -32.45 22.39
C ALA A 670 -21.66 -33.99 22.35
N LEU A 671 -20.90 -34.61 21.44
CA LEU A 671 -20.75 -36.07 21.38
C LEU A 671 -20.10 -36.62 22.65
N GLY A 672 -19.04 -35.96 23.14
CA GLY A 672 -18.37 -36.31 24.39
C GLY A 672 -19.31 -36.26 25.59
N ILE A 673 -20.10 -35.19 25.73
CA ILE A 673 -21.13 -35.06 26.78
C ILE A 673 -22.15 -36.19 26.66
N THR A 674 -22.64 -36.47 25.46
CA THR A 674 -23.63 -37.54 25.22
C THR A 674 -23.08 -38.91 25.60
N VAL A 675 -21.81 -39.18 25.27
CA VAL A 675 -21.13 -40.43 25.64
C VAL A 675 -20.94 -40.51 27.15
N MET A 676 -20.49 -39.43 27.80
CA MET A 676 -20.35 -39.38 29.26
C MET A 676 -21.68 -39.59 29.98
N GLU A 677 -22.77 -38.97 29.51
CA GLU A 677 -24.12 -39.18 30.05
C GLU A 677 -24.60 -40.62 29.85
N LYS A 678 -24.37 -41.21 28.67
CA LYS A 678 -24.69 -42.62 28.43
C LYS A 678 -23.88 -43.55 29.34
N TRP A 679 -22.61 -43.23 29.59
CA TRP A 679 -21.74 -44.03 30.46
C TRP A 679 -22.19 -43.95 31.92
N LYS A 680 -22.42 -42.74 32.43
CA LYS A 680 -22.95 -42.52 33.78
C LYS A 680 -24.31 -43.18 33.97
N ASN A 681 -25.22 -43.03 33.00
CA ASN A 681 -26.54 -43.67 33.06
C ASN A 681 -26.48 -45.19 32.90
N ARG A 682 -25.42 -45.75 32.29
CA ARG A 682 -25.23 -47.21 32.18
C ARG A 682 -24.91 -47.82 33.55
N GLU A 683 -24.26 -47.05 34.42
CA GLU A 683 -23.95 -47.45 35.80
C GLU A 683 -25.18 -47.36 36.72
N GLU A 684 -26.03 -46.36 36.51
CA GLU A 684 -27.28 -46.17 37.29
C GLU A 684 -28.47 -47.04 36.82
N ARG A 685 -28.40 -47.65 35.61
CA ARG A 685 -29.48 -48.47 35.03
C ARG A 685 -29.78 -49.81 35.72
N LYS A 686 -29.20 -50.09 36.89
CA LYS A 686 -29.59 -51.27 37.67
C LYS A 686 -30.88 -51.10 38.49
N ILE A 687 -31.40 -49.88 38.72
CA ILE A 687 -32.61 -49.71 39.55
C ILE A 687 -33.45 -48.53 39.03
N ARG A 688 -34.71 -48.82 38.66
CA ARG A 688 -35.85 -47.93 38.28
C ARG A 688 -35.99 -47.48 36.83
N THR A 689 -37.03 -48.02 36.18
CA THR A 689 -37.73 -47.47 35.02
C THR A 689 -38.59 -46.27 35.43
N THR A 690 -38.05 -45.06 35.33
CA THR A 690 -38.87 -43.83 35.34
C THR A 690 -39.25 -43.45 33.91
N GLN A 691 -40.55 -43.23 33.65
CA GLN A 691 -41.04 -42.64 32.41
C GLN A 691 -40.43 -41.24 32.23
N LYS A 692 -39.82 -40.96 31.07
CA LYS A 692 -39.27 -39.64 30.74
C LYS A 692 -40.30 -38.84 29.92
N PHE A 693 -40.61 -37.64 30.39
CA PHE A 693 -41.16 -36.57 29.57
C PHE A 693 -40.03 -35.93 28.75
N ASP A 694 -40.32 -35.41 27.56
CA ASP A 694 -39.30 -34.70 26.79
C ASP A 694 -39.01 -33.31 27.39
N GLN A 695 -38.00 -32.63 26.84
CA GLN A 695 -37.58 -31.30 27.26
C GLN A 695 -38.64 -30.19 27.07
N TRP A 696 -39.77 -30.51 26.43
CA TRP A 696 -40.89 -29.61 26.17
C TRP A 696 -42.12 -29.93 27.04
N GLY A 697 -42.03 -30.94 27.92
CA GLY A 697 -43.15 -31.37 28.76
C GLY A 697 -44.21 -32.16 27.98
N LEU A 698 -43.93 -32.52 26.73
CA LEU A 698 -44.77 -33.43 25.99
C LEU A 698 -44.48 -34.85 26.47
N ARG A 699 -45.57 -35.61 26.65
CA ARG A 699 -45.51 -37.03 26.96
C ARG A 699 -44.82 -37.68 25.77
N VAL A 700 -43.59 -38.17 25.93
CA VAL A 700 -43.05 -39.13 24.95
C VAL A 700 -43.96 -40.33 25.11
N GLN A 701 -45.00 -40.41 24.28
CA GLN A 701 -45.71 -41.66 24.10
C GLN A 701 -44.60 -42.64 23.80
N LYS A 702 -44.41 -43.62 24.69
CA LYS A 702 -43.87 -44.89 24.24
C LYS A 702 -44.76 -45.22 23.06
N LEU A 703 -44.23 -45.04 21.84
CA LEU A 703 -44.61 -45.88 20.74
C LEU A 703 -44.49 -47.27 21.34
N ASP A 704 -45.65 -47.85 21.59
CA ASP A 704 -45.74 -49.14 22.20
C ASP A 704 -44.78 -50.02 21.41
N ARG A 705 -43.91 -50.68 22.15
CA ARG A 705 -43.06 -51.73 21.59
C ARG A 705 -44.00 -52.79 21.04
N THR A 706 -44.41 -52.64 19.80
CA THR A 706 -44.55 -53.77 18.90
C THR A 706 -43.14 -54.28 18.64
N ASP A 707 -42.57 -54.98 19.63
CA ASP A 707 -41.37 -55.82 19.54
C ASP A 707 -41.62 -57.04 18.60
N LYS A 708 -42.35 -56.83 17.49
CA LYS A 708 -42.55 -57.80 16.40
C LYS A 708 -42.41 -57.22 14.99
N VAL A 709 -42.11 -55.92 14.81
CA VAL A 709 -41.94 -55.33 13.46
C VAL A 709 -40.47 -55.00 13.12
N GLY A 710 -39.56 -55.05 14.11
CA GLY A 710 -38.12 -54.79 13.89
C GLY A 710 -37.43 -55.80 12.97
N ASP A 711 -37.88 -57.06 12.94
CA ASP A 711 -37.31 -58.08 12.05
C ASP A 711 -37.81 -57.99 10.61
N ASP A 712 -38.93 -57.30 10.32
CA ASP A 712 -39.47 -57.16 8.96
C ASP A 712 -38.98 -55.88 8.25
N PHE A 713 -38.65 -54.82 9.00
CA PHE A 713 -38.14 -53.58 8.43
C PHE A 713 -36.67 -53.67 8.00
N ASP A 714 -35.81 -54.30 8.83
CA ASP A 714 -34.42 -54.56 8.44
C ASP A 714 -34.33 -55.55 7.28
N ARG A 715 -35.30 -56.47 7.14
CA ARG A 715 -35.40 -57.38 6.00
C ARG A 715 -35.80 -56.65 4.71
N ARG A 716 -36.76 -55.73 4.78
CA ARG A 716 -37.18 -54.89 3.63
C ARG A 716 -36.11 -53.87 3.22
N ILE A 717 -35.35 -53.31 4.16
CA ILE A 717 -34.22 -52.44 3.82
C ILE A 717 -33.09 -53.24 3.16
N HIS A 718 -32.77 -54.44 3.67
CA HIS A 718 -31.80 -55.31 3.01
C HIS A 718 -32.26 -55.82 1.63
N GLU A 719 -33.56 -56.11 1.44
CA GLU A 719 -34.11 -56.44 0.12
C GLU A 719 -34.12 -55.25 -0.84
N ASN A 720 -34.52 -54.04 -0.38
CA ASN A 720 -34.53 -52.86 -1.23
C ASN A 720 -33.12 -52.38 -1.60
N LEU A 721 -32.14 -52.47 -0.69
CA LEU A 721 -30.74 -52.18 -1.00
C LEU A 721 -30.13 -53.21 -1.95
N ASN A 722 -30.48 -54.49 -1.82
CA ASN A 722 -30.04 -55.53 -2.76
C ASN A 722 -30.70 -55.36 -4.13
N ASN A 723 -31.99 -55.01 -4.20
CA ASN A 723 -32.69 -54.76 -5.46
C ASN A 723 -32.20 -53.48 -6.16
N ALA A 724 -31.87 -52.43 -5.39
CA ALA A 724 -31.24 -51.22 -5.92
C ALA A 724 -29.82 -51.49 -6.43
N ALA A 725 -29.01 -52.27 -5.71
CA ALA A 725 -27.67 -52.67 -6.15
C ALA A 725 -27.70 -53.52 -7.44
N ILE A 726 -28.72 -54.38 -7.61
CA ILE A 726 -28.95 -55.16 -8.84
C ILE A 726 -29.36 -54.25 -10.01
N SER A 727 -30.19 -53.22 -9.77
CA SER A 727 -30.56 -52.24 -10.82
C SER A 727 -29.40 -51.34 -11.26
N LEU A 728 -28.38 -51.18 -10.40
CA LEU A 728 -27.18 -50.37 -10.64
C LEU A 728 -25.96 -51.20 -11.12
N GLY A 729 -26.12 -52.50 -11.37
CA GLY A 729 -25.06 -53.36 -11.90
C GLY A 729 -23.89 -53.62 -10.93
N ILE A 730 -24.08 -53.46 -9.63
CA ILE A 730 -23.02 -53.64 -8.62
C ILE A 730 -22.99 -55.12 -8.15
N PRO A 731 -21.88 -55.86 -8.32
CA PRO A 731 -21.80 -57.26 -7.87
C PRO A 731 -21.77 -57.39 -6.33
N LYS A 732 -22.49 -58.40 -5.82
CA LYS A 732 -22.74 -58.67 -4.38
C LYS A 732 -21.45 -58.68 -3.52
N VAL A 733 -21.42 -57.84 -2.49
CA VAL A 733 -20.34 -57.75 -1.47
C VAL A 733 -20.73 -58.52 -0.20
N SER A 734 -20.78 -59.85 -0.27
CA SER A 734 -20.95 -60.65 0.96
C SER A 734 -20.14 -61.95 0.95
N GLU A 735 -18.81 -61.85 0.99
CA GLU A 735 -17.99 -63.01 1.40
C GLU A 735 -16.62 -62.71 2.05
N ARG A 736 -16.28 -61.47 2.43
CA ARG A 736 -14.91 -61.16 2.93
C ARG A 736 -14.74 -60.56 4.33
N LEU A 737 -15.78 -60.50 5.17
CA LEU A 737 -15.67 -59.94 6.53
C LEU A 737 -16.12 -60.90 7.65
N LYS A 738 -15.70 -62.16 7.59
CA LYS A 738 -15.86 -63.14 8.70
C LYS A 738 -14.56 -63.62 9.35
N ARG A 739 -13.42 -62.97 9.10
CA ARG A 739 -12.16 -63.29 9.78
C ARG A 739 -11.56 -62.02 10.35
N ILE A 740 -11.73 -61.83 11.65
CA ILE A 740 -10.82 -61.27 12.66
C ILE A 740 -11.70 -60.83 13.84
N THR A 741 -11.89 -61.73 14.79
CA THR A 741 -12.36 -61.43 16.15
C THR A 741 -11.32 -61.99 17.11
N PHE A 742 -10.57 -61.11 17.77
CA PHE A 742 -9.66 -61.49 18.87
C PHE A 742 -10.41 -61.36 20.19
N LYS A 743 -10.40 -62.44 20.99
CA LYS A 743 -10.82 -62.49 22.39
C LYS A 743 -9.72 -61.94 23.31
N PRO A 744 -10.06 -61.31 24.45
CA PRO A 744 -9.11 -61.05 25.52
C PRO A 744 -9.21 -62.13 26.61
N ASP A 745 -8.07 -62.66 27.07
CA ASP A 745 -7.97 -63.34 28.35
C ASP A 745 -6.80 -62.79 29.17
N LYS A 746 -7.02 -62.79 30.50
CA LYS A 746 -6.19 -62.17 31.53
C LYS A 746 -5.08 -63.09 32.05
N ALA A 747 -4.04 -62.42 32.55
CA ALA A 747 -3.15 -62.76 33.68
C ALA A 747 -2.03 -63.80 33.50
N TYR A 748 -0.75 -63.39 33.69
CA TYR A 748 0.06 -63.76 34.87
C TYR A 748 1.43 -63.02 34.91
N ASN A 749 1.93 -62.77 36.12
CA ASN A 749 3.23 -62.17 36.49
C ASN A 749 4.41 -63.13 36.33
N LYS A 750 5.61 -62.66 35.89
CA LYS A 750 6.91 -62.96 36.54
C LYS A 750 8.10 -62.14 35.99
N LYS A 751 9.05 -61.90 36.92
CA LYS A 751 10.33 -61.14 36.90
C LYS A 751 11.45 -61.70 35.98
N VAL A 752 12.22 -60.78 35.33
CA VAL A 752 13.72 -60.52 35.31
C VAL A 752 14.70 -61.72 35.10
N PRO A 753 15.95 -61.62 34.54
CA PRO A 753 16.77 -60.49 33.99
C PRO A 753 17.49 -60.72 32.61
N GLY A 754 18.09 -59.66 32.05
CA GLY A 754 19.52 -59.68 31.66
C GLY A 754 19.94 -59.63 30.17
N ALA A 755 20.96 -58.79 29.91
CA ALA A 755 21.93 -58.76 28.78
C ALA A 755 21.46 -58.23 27.41
N SER A 756 21.88 -57.02 27.00
CA SER A 756 23.17 -56.69 26.31
C SER A 756 23.17 -57.01 24.81
N LYS A 757 23.12 -55.97 23.96
CA LYS A 757 24.22 -55.63 23.02
C LYS A 757 23.89 -54.43 22.13
N SER A 758 24.90 -53.57 22.03
CA SER A 758 25.13 -52.51 21.06
C SER A 758 25.29 -53.06 19.64
N PHE A 759 24.83 -52.34 18.60
CA PHE A 759 25.68 -51.84 17.50
C PHE A 759 24.89 -51.15 16.36
N LYS A 760 25.33 -49.91 16.07
CA LYS A 760 25.66 -49.28 14.77
C LYS A 760 24.64 -49.16 13.62
N ASN A 761 24.42 -47.89 13.27
CA ASN A 761 24.56 -47.23 11.95
C ASN A 761 24.10 -47.96 10.69
N LEU A 762 23.13 -47.35 9.97
CA LEU A 762 23.07 -47.41 8.51
C LEU A 762 22.76 -46.03 7.91
N PRO A 763 23.24 -45.76 6.68
CA PRO A 763 23.32 -44.42 6.10
C PRO A 763 22.19 -44.11 5.10
N SER A 764 22.01 -42.81 4.87
CA SER A 764 21.18 -42.18 3.84
C SER A 764 21.76 -42.35 2.43
N PRO A 765 20.94 -42.50 1.37
CA PRO A 765 21.43 -42.51 -0.01
C PRO A 765 21.42 -41.09 -0.61
N GLN A 766 22.59 -40.65 -1.09
CA GLN A 766 22.72 -39.59 -2.09
C GLN A 766 22.52 -40.18 -3.49
N ARG A 767 21.87 -39.41 -4.38
CA ARG A 767 21.75 -39.71 -5.80
C ARG A 767 22.30 -38.52 -6.58
N GLU A 768 23.51 -38.68 -7.11
CA GLU A 768 24.06 -37.86 -8.19
C GLU A 768 23.44 -38.30 -9.52
N VAL A 769 23.10 -37.33 -10.37
CA VAL A 769 22.93 -37.55 -11.81
C VAL A 769 23.71 -36.47 -12.53
N SER A 770 24.70 -36.92 -13.28
CA SER A 770 25.59 -36.18 -14.17
C SER A 770 24.88 -35.85 -15.50
N LEU A 771 25.08 -34.62 -15.97
CA LEU A 771 24.70 -34.16 -17.31
C LEU A 771 25.93 -34.17 -18.21
N THR A 772 25.87 -34.95 -19.29
CA THR A 772 26.83 -34.92 -20.40
C THR A 772 26.29 -34.03 -21.52
N SER A 773 27.20 -33.19 -22.01
CA SER A 773 27.11 -32.29 -23.16
C SER A 773 27.02 -33.02 -24.50
N ILE A 774 26.21 -32.49 -25.43
CA ILE A 774 26.41 -32.65 -26.89
C ILE A 774 26.05 -31.33 -27.57
N ASP A 775 27.06 -30.75 -28.23
CA ASP A 775 26.95 -29.71 -29.27
C ASP A 775 26.31 -30.30 -30.53
N GLN A 776 25.55 -29.51 -31.29
CA GLN A 776 25.85 -29.23 -32.70
C GLN A 776 24.94 -28.17 -33.34
N ASN A 777 25.59 -27.41 -34.21
CA ASN A 777 25.15 -26.26 -35.00
C ASN A 777 24.17 -26.56 -36.15
N SER A 778 23.59 -25.45 -36.63
CA SER A 778 23.17 -25.10 -37.99
C SER A 778 21.96 -25.80 -38.62
N ILE A 779 20.95 -25.01 -39.02
CA ILE A 779 20.70 -24.60 -40.41
C ILE A 779 19.53 -23.60 -40.45
N SER A 780 19.63 -22.69 -41.40
CA SER A 780 18.72 -21.63 -41.85
C SER A 780 17.31 -22.11 -42.22
N ASP A 781 16.31 -21.24 -42.06
CA ASP A 781 15.62 -20.55 -43.16
C ASP A 781 14.22 -20.02 -42.78
N SER A 782 13.98 -18.81 -43.28
CA SER A 782 12.73 -18.12 -43.62
C SER A 782 11.37 -18.77 -43.35
N ALA A 783 10.43 -17.98 -42.80
CA ALA A 783 9.20 -17.61 -43.52
C ALA A 783 8.42 -16.50 -42.80
N HIS A 784 8.10 -15.45 -43.56
CA HIS A 784 6.94 -14.60 -43.39
C HIS A 784 5.65 -15.41 -43.20
N GLU A 785 4.71 -14.94 -42.38
CA GLU A 785 3.35 -14.58 -42.84
C GLU A 785 2.52 -13.89 -41.75
N ASN A 786 1.66 -12.99 -42.24
CA ASN A 786 0.77 -12.10 -41.51
C ASN A 786 -0.38 -12.83 -40.77
N SER A 787 -0.82 -12.25 -39.65
CA SER A 787 -2.24 -11.90 -39.42
C SER A 787 -2.34 -10.72 -38.49
#